data_AF-A0A0Q0VTU7-F1
#
_entry.id   AF-A0A0Q0VTU7-F1
#
_cell.length_a   1.000
_cell.length_b   1.000
_cell.length_c   1.000
_cell.angle_alpha   90.00
_cell.angle_beta   90.00
_cell.angle_gamma   90.00
#
_symmetry.space_group_name_H-M   'P 1'
#
loop_
_entity.id
_entity.type
_entity.pdbx_description
1 polymer ?
#
loop_
_entity_poly.entity_id
_entity_poly.type
_entity_poly.pdbx_seq_one_letter_code
_entity_poly.pdbx_strand_id
1 'polypeptide(L)'
;MKKFIIPVIFFCFTGFLFAIDVIGPVSGTWTSAQSPVNVIGEIELPVNQQLIIEPGVEVNFSGHYKFNIYGRLLAIGEEENYIEFTAADELTGWHGLRFFDTVSNGQDSSKLVYCILEYGNATGISPDYRGGAIYCANSSDLVISNTIIRNSKSLSAGAGLYLDSSDIDINNTVIYGNEATGAGGGIFMLNSSPTLDQVEIYDNSAYYDGGGINCYSSNPVLTYVAFWGNSTQWNGGGISAYNNSTLNITNATIAENYSPQDGCGIAVLYNSSVNLMNSIIWDNYPYEIYVSNSASLTVDYTNVNGGQAGITSFGTLNWLAGGNLNVDPLFVDPAADDFSLQGNSPCIDAGNPDPAYLDPDGTRNDMGAYNYLQAGIRGLVTVTSGDGNVENVLINIYEANTDDLVATVNPNAEGVYFITIDAGVYDITAYLAGYFPYPTMHEDVVVYESQLTTGINFNMNLIAQGSIYGIITVEGTGNPENVLITAGEEETNPTYNFVLDIWWYEIFLNPGYYDVTASLINYQDTIRTDVLVQSSQQTTGQNFHMIPISFDGTVTGTISLLGGTGNLEDVSIQIEGDDDIYHPDEDGFYSITYPGGYHDITASLEGYTSVTLRDVIIVENQTTPGVDFVLINWVPVTGTQYSMSRLVNLTLDGQFICGGMNNQVAAFHTDLENVETCRGIAEWDENGYWFIHIVSDEQQGEEIYFKIYESYTEDIYTSIGALEFEDCTYSDLVYCFYVPSPVRMHTYDLIENWNWTSFNLFPDDYAFSSILEPLTPDDIFQIKTQGSFYTYEYGEWTGELAYLNLQDSYKINMFNAVEGFQYNGTAINPQLYPIVLEEEYNWISYIPLKTLALEQALSDLNWPDSLMIKTQNKSAVHFAEYGGWIGDLQTMEPGVGYILYWPNEIPEGEILYFTYPPNPCYSGPEEEERIFAQQPVSTPIWEVMPGTRFNMIMLAEILDNAGNALDYSNYTIGVFDTDGNCRSIGKSYNDLLYFTIVGNDINEELQIRLYDHITQEIIYTNYSILFEIDAVIGSPAEPYSTRLNAPENNIPNLFGLEQNHPNPFNPSTFINYTLPADGEVTLEIYNMKGQLIQTIVNEFKNAGRYTIEWNAAEFGSGIYFYKLSSGELTEVRKCLMIK
;
A
#
# COMPACT_ATOMS: atom_id res chain seq x y z
N MET A 1 -45.34 -22.30 -48.81
CA MET A 1 -46.50 -22.79 -48.02
C MET A 1 -47.27 -21.56 -47.51
N LYS A 2 -48.33 -21.11 -48.20
CA LYS A 2 -49.74 -21.04 -47.71
C LYS A 2 -49.85 -20.95 -46.17
N LYS A 3 -50.42 -19.89 -45.56
CA LYS A 3 -51.82 -19.43 -45.65
C LYS A 3 -51.96 -17.97 -45.12
N PHE A 4 -52.49 -17.05 -45.94
CA PHE A 4 -53.79 -16.33 -45.82
C PHE A 4 -53.87 -15.14 -44.85
N ILE A 5 -53.83 -13.95 -45.46
CA ILE A 5 -54.24 -12.65 -44.94
C ILE A 5 -55.73 -12.44 -45.29
N ILE A 6 -56.55 -12.05 -44.31
CA ILE A 6 -57.84 -11.35 -44.51
C ILE A 6 -57.89 -10.22 -43.47
N PRO A 7 -58.13 -8.95 -43.87
CA PRO A 7 -58.19 -7.82 -42.95
C PRO A 7 -59.59 -7.70 -42.35
N VAL A 8 -59.69 -7.53 -41.04
CA VAL A 8 -60.92 -7.03 -40.41
C VAL A 8 -60.76 -5.52 -40.28
N ILE A 9 -61.44 -4.81 -41.18
CA ILE A 9 -61.74 -3.38 -41.07
C ILE A 9 -62.61 -3.21 -39.82
N PHE A 10 -62.07 -2.59 -38.77
CA PHE A 10 -62.90 -1.99 -37.73
C PHE A 10 -63.16 -0.54 -38.11
N PHE A 11 -64.44 -0.23 -38.27
CA PHE A 11 -64.94 1.12 -38.49
C PHE A 11 -64.42 2.05 -37.40
N CYS A 12 -63.89 3.19 -37.84
CA CYS A 12 -63.70 4.39 -37.02
C CYS A 12 -65.07 4.79 -36.45
N PHE A 13 -65.37 4.38 -35.22
CA PHE A 13 -66.39 5.07 -34.43
C PHE A 13 -65.75 6.38 -34.01
N THR A 14 -66.19 7.47 -34.64
CA THR A 14 -66.04 8.81 -34.09
C THR A 14 -66.82 8.82 -32.77
N GLY A 15 -66.14 8.45 -31.68
CA GLY A 15 -66.62 8.72 -30.32
C GLY A 15 -66.69 10.22 -30.16
N PHE A 16 -67.91 10.75 -30.09
CA PHE A 16 -68.12 12.11 -29.64
C PHE A 16 -67.54 12.22 -28.22
N LEU A 17 -66.57 13.12 -28.02
CA LEU A 17 -66.17 13.60 -26.70
C LEU A 17 -67.42 14.17 -26.01
N PHE A 18 -67.80 13.59 -24.87
CA PHE A 18 -68.85 14.13 -24.02
C PHE A 18 -68.23 14.38 -22.66
N ALA A 19 -67.90 15.65 -22.38
CA ALA A 19 -67.67 16.13 -21.02
C ALA A 19 -68.84 15.68 -20.13
N ILE A 20 -68.54 15.28 -18.90
CA ILE A 20 -69.54 14.84 -17.93
C ILE A 20 -69.60 15.80 -16.74
N ASP A 21 -70.80 16.05 -16.22
CA ASP A 21 -70.99 16.81 -14.99
C ASP A 21 -71.21 15.86 -13.81
N VAL A 22 -70.50 16.05 -12.70
CA VAL A 22 -70.56 15.20 -11.50
C VAL A 22 -70.90 16.01 -10.24
N ILE A 23 -71.67 15.39 -9.35
CA ILE A 23 -72.06 15.93 -8.03
C ILE A 23 -72.51 14.77 -7.12
N GLY A 24 -72.20 14.84 -5.82
CA GLY A 24 -72.56 13.81 -4.83
C GLY A 24 -71.63 12.58 -4.87
N PRO A 25 -72.14 11.37 -4.51
CA PRO A 25 -71.33 10.16 -4.49
C PRO A 25 -70.78 9.77 -5.87
N VAL A 26 -69.48 9.53 -5.98
CA VAL A 26 -68.78 9.10 -7.21
C VAL A 26 -68.07 7.76 -7.01
N SER A 27 -68.00 6.94 -8.06
CA SER A 27 -67.22 5.70 -8.14
C SER A 27 -67.10 5.22 -9.59
N GLY A 28 -66.29 4.18 -9.85
CA GLY A 28 -66.12 3.59 -11.18
C GLY A 28 -64.85 4.08 -11.88
N THR A 29 -64.94 4.38 -13.17
CA THR A 29 -63.81 4.85 -13.99
C THR A 29 -64.17 6.12 -14.74
N TRP A 30 -63.30 7.12 -14.67
CA TRP A 30 -63.31 8.29 -15.54
C TRP A 30 -62.25 8.10 -16.62
N THR A 31 -62.69 8.18 -17.88
CA THR A 31 -61.87 7.93 -19.06
C THR A 31 -61.56 9.22 -19.79
N SER A 32 -60.47 9.27 -20.56
CA SER A 32 -60.09 10.46 -21.35
C SER A 32 -61.17 10.90 -22.35
N ALA A 33 -62.02 9.97 -22.81
CA ALA A 33 -63.18 10.28 -23.66
C ALA A 33 -64.27 11.11 -22.96
N GLN A 34 -64.25 11.15 -21.63
CA GLN A 34 -65.17 11.91 -20.77
C GLN A 34 -64.55 13.23 -20.27
N SER A 35 -63.31 13.55 -20.69
CA SER A 35 -62.60 14.77 -20.30
C SER A 35 -63.14 16.01 -21.04
N PRO A 36 -63.32 17.16 -20.36
CA PRO A 36 -63.17 17.35 -18.92
C PRO A 36 -64.35 16.77 -18.12
N VAL A 37 -64.07 16.28 -16.92
CA VAL A 37 -65.03 15.93 -15.88
C VAL A 37 -65.32 17.19 -15.06
N ASN A 38 -66.49 17.80 -15.25
CA ASN A 38 -66.87 19.02 -14.55
C ASN A 38 -67.52 18.71 -13.19
N VAL A 39 -66.90 19.15 -12.11
CA VAL A 39 -67.45 19.04 -10.76
C VAL A 39 -68.33 20.26 -10.47
N ILE A 40 -69.66 20.08 -10.50
CA ILE A 40 -70.66 21.15 -10.37
C ILE A 40 -71.27 21.27 -8.97
N GLY A 41 -70.72 20.54 -8.01
CA GLY A 41 -71.06 20.57 -6.59
C GLY A 41 -70.11 19.66 -5.80
N GLU A 42 -70.24 19.62 -4.47
CA GLU A 42 -69.41 18.72 -3.66
C GLU A 42 -69.56 17.26 -4.10
N ILE A 43 -68.43 16.55 -4.18
CA ILE A 43 -68.37 15.13 -4.49
C ILE A 43 -67.74 14.36 -3.34
N GLU A 44 -68.17 13.12 -3.18
CA GLU A 44 -67.59 12.19 -2.21
C GLU A 44 -67.32 10.84 -2.85
N LEU A 45 -66.17 10.24 -2.55
CA LEU A 45 -65.90 8.84 -2.82
C LEU A 45 -66.23 8.05 -1.54
N PRO A 46 -67.35 7.31 -1.48
CA PRO A 46 -67.80 6.67 -0.26
C PRO A 46 -66.89 5.52 0.19
N VAL A 47 -66.98 5.15 1.47
CA VAL A 47 -66.33 3.96 2.03
C VAL A 47 -66.68 2.72 1.20
N ASN A 48 -65.73 1.82 1.00
CA ASN A 48 -65.89 0.60 0.21
C ASN A 48 -66.04 0.80 -1.31
N GLN A 49 -65.90 2.02 -1.83
CA GLN A 49 -65.93 2.32 -3.26
C GLN A 49 -64.54 2.67 -3.78
N GLN A 50 -64.35 2.46 -5.08
CA GLN A 50 -63.13 2.85 -5.79
C GLN A 50 -63.50 3.78 -6.95
N LEU A 51 -62.68 4.80 -7.16
CA LEU A 51 -62.68 5.61 -8.38
C LEU A 51 -61.32 5.46 -9.06
N ILE A 52 -61.33 5.10 -10.34
CA ILE A 52 -60.16 5.10 -11.22
C ILE A 52 -60.27 6.31 -12.13
N ILE A 53 -59.20 7.09 -12.26
CA ILE A 53 -59.11 8.18 -13.23
C ILE A 53 -57.98 7.80 -14.18
N GLU A 54 -58.30 7.70 -15.47
CA GLU A 54 -57.35 7.32 -16.52
C GLU A 54 -56.45 8.49 -16.94
N PRO A 55 -55.28 8.23 -17.55
CA PRO A 55 -54.38 9.27 -18.05
C PRO A 55 -55.07 10.28 -18.98
N GLY A 56 -54.68 11.56 -18.87
CA GLY A 56 -55.19 12.67 -19.69
C GLY A 56 -56.59 13.17 -19.33
N VAL A 57 -57.17 12.74 -18.20
CA VAL A 57 -58.44 13.29 -17.70
C VAL A 57 -58.20 14.61 -16.98
N GLU A 58 -58.94 15.64 -17.39
CA GLU A 58 -59.05 16.92 -16.68
C GLU A 58 -60.29 16.87 -15.76
N VAL A 59 -60.10 17.10 -14.48
CA VAL A 59 -61.14 17.21 -13.45
C VAL A 59 -61.27 18.68 -13.06
N ASN A 60 -62.28 19.33 -13.64
CA ASN A 60 -62.46 20.77 -13.53
C ASN A 60 -63.57 21.12 -12.53
N PHE A 61 -63.20 21.79 -11.44
CA PHE A 61 -64.14 22.24 -10.42
C PHE A 61 -64.77 23.58 -10.81
N SER A 62 -66.08 23.57 -11.08
CA SER A 62 -66.80 24.76 -11.54
C SER A 62 -67.09 25.79 -10.42
N GLY A 63 -66.61 25.54 -9.20
CA GLY A 63 -66.83 26.34 -8.02
C GLY A 63 -66.02 25.84 -6.83
N HIS A 64 -66.24 26.45 -5.66
CA HIS A 64 -65.51 26.14 -4.43
C HIS A 64 -66.04 24.87 -3.75
N TYR A 65 -65.79 23.71 -4.38
CA TYR A 65 -66.30 22.42 -3.94
C TYR A 65 -65.17 21.51 -3.45
N LYS A 66 -65.51 20.64 -2.49
CA LYS A 66 -64.62 19.62 -1.95
C LYS A 66 -64.74 18.33 -2.75
N PHE A 67 -63.65 17.57 -2.75
CA PHE A 67 -63.69 16.14 -3.04
C PHE A 67 -63.34 15.35 -1.77
N ASN A 68 -64.36 14.85 -1.09
CA ASN A 68 -64.18 14.03 0.12
C ASN A 68 -63.89 12.58 -0.26
N ILE A 69 -62.82 12.00 0.25
CA ILE A 69 -62.34 10.68 -0.13
C ILE A 69 -62.33 9.80 1.12
N TYR A 70 -63.31 8.91 1.19
CA TYR A 70 -63.46 7.87 2.22
C TYR A 70 -63.22 6.45 1.67
N GLY A 71 -63.20 6.31 0.34
CA GLY A 71 -62.85 5.08 -0.37
C GLY A 71 -61.48 5.18 -1.05
N ARG A 72 -61.26 4.37 -2.10
CA ARG A 72 -59.96 4.28 -2.79
C ARG A 72 -59.91 5.08 -4.09
N LEU A 73 -59.09 6.11 -4.15
CA LEU A 73 -58.87 6.90 -5.36
C LEU A 73 -57.59 6.42 -6.08
N LEU A 74 -57.72 5.97 -7.32
CA LEU A 74 -56.60 5.62 -8.19
C LEU A 74 -56.55 6.59 -9.36
N ALA A 75 -55.86 7.71 -9.20
CA ALA A 75 -55.52 8.62 -10.28
C ALA A 75 -54.08 8.31 -10.71
N ILE A 76 -53.93 7.56 -11.80
CA ILE A 76 -52.64 7.10 -12.30
C ILE A 76 -52.54 7.52 -13.77
N GLY A 77 -51.89 8.66 -14.00
CA GLY A 77 -51.58 9.21 -15.31
C GLY A 77 -50.30 8.60 -15.91
N GLU A 78 -49.80 9.25 -16.96
CA GLU A 78 -48.56 8.93 -17.65
C GLU A 78 -47.74 10.22 -17.86
N GLU A 79 -46.43 10.10 -18.07
CA GLU A 79 -45.50 11.23 -18.26
C GLU A 79 -45.92 12.20 -19.37
N GLU A 80 -46.54 11.68 -20.44
CA GLU A 80 -47.06 12.50 -21.55
C GLU A 80 -48.53 12.92 -21.34
N ASN A 81 -49.25 12.34 -20.37
CA ASN A 81 -50.69 12.46 -20.20
C ASN A 81 -51.09 12.55 -18.71
N TYR A 82 -50.78 13.68 -18.09
CA TYR A 82 -51.12 13.95 -16.70
C TYR A 82 -52.65 13.95 -16.46
N ILE A 83 -53.05 13.57 -15.25
CA ILE A 83 -54.41 13.80 -14.74
C ILE A 83 -54.42 15.16 -14.04
N GLU A 84 -55.28 16.08 -14.47
CA GLU A 84 -55.27 17.46 -13.98
C GLU A 84 -56.49 17.73 -13.09
N PHE A 85 -56.26 18.12 -11.84
CA PHE A 85 -57.28 18.64 -10.93
C PHE A 85 -57.13 20.16 -10.84
N THR A 86 -58.11 20.88 -11.38
CA THR A 86 -58.04 22.35 -11.53
C THR A 86 -59.38 23.02 -11.21
N ALA A 87 -59.39 24.36 -11.14
CA ALA A 87 -60.60 25.16 -10.93
C ALA A 87 -60.94 25.99 -12.17
N ALA A 88 -62.23 26.09 -12.48
CA ALA A 88 -62.72 26.94 -13.56
C ALA A 88 -62.48 28.44 -13.32
N ASP A 89 -62.33 28.84 -12.05
CA ASP A 89 -61.94 30.19 -11.63
C ASP A 89 -60.78 30.10 -10.62
N GLU A 90 -59.58 30.36 -11.09
CA GLU A 90 -58.32 30.31 -10.32
C GLU A 90 -58.34 31.21 -9.08
N LEU A 91 -59.10 32.31 -9.09
CA LEU A 91 -59.17 33.24 -7.96
C LEU A 91 -60.04 32.68 -6.83
N THR A 92 -61.15 32.04 -7.20
CA THR A 92 -62.01 31.36 -6.23
C THR A 92 -61.34 30.08 -5.74
N GLY A 93 -60.73 29.33 -6.67
CA GLY A 93 -60.14 28.03 -6.43
C GLY A 93 -61.17 26.97 -6.01
N TRP A 94 -60.72 25.72 -5.96
CA TRP A 94 -61.50 24.59 -5.47
C TRP A 94 -61.04 24.17 -4.08
N HIS A 95 -61.85 23.40 -3.36
CA HIS A 95 -61.60 23.20 -1.92
C HIS A 95 -60.71 21.98 -1.61
N GLY A 96 -59.93 21.50 -2.59
CA GLY A 96 -58.93 20.45 -2.42
C GLY A 96 -59.49 19.02 -2.32
N LEU A 97 -58.60 18.05 -2.46
CA LEU A 97 -58.84 16.64 -2.14
C LEU A 97 -58.77 16.45 -0.62
N ARG A 98 -59.78 15.80 -0.05
CA ARG A 98 -59.91 15.60 1.39
C ARG A 98 -59.91 14.12 1.71
N PHE A 99 -58.75 13.59 2.08
CA PHE A 99 -58.60 12.19 2.50
C PHE A 99 -58.90 12.05 3.99
N PHE A 100 -59.78 11.10 4.33
CA PHE A 100 -60.18 10.80 5.69
C PHE A 100 -60.16 9.28 5.93
N ASP A 101 -59.47 8.83 6.98
CA ASP A 101 -59.61 7.44 7.44
C ASP A 101 -60.90 7.29 8.28
N THR A 102 -61.65 6.24 7.96
CA THR A 102 -62.92 5.89 8.63
C THR A 102 -62.90 4.46 9.18
N VAL A 103 -61.75 4.03 9.69
CA VAL A 103 -61.57 2.87 10.57
C VAL A 103 -61.37 1.55 9.79
N SER A 104 -60.11 1.12 9.64
CA SER A 104 -59.71 -0.30 9.47
C SER A 104 -60.49 -1.12 8.41
N ASN A 105 -60.41 -0.76 7.14
CA ASN A 105 -61.11 -1.47 6.05
C ASN A 105 -60.19 -2.08 4.98
N GLY A 106 -58.88 -1.85 5.02
CA GLY A 106 -57.94 -2.33 4.00
C GLY A 106 -58.21 -1.75 2.61
N GLN A 107 -58.74 -0.52 2.55
CA GLN A 107 -58.99 0.22 1.30
C GLN A 107 -58.06 1.43 1.11
N ASP A 108 -57.17 1.67 2.07
CA ASP A 108 -56.16 2.71 2.05
C ASP A 108 -55.02 2.29 1.11
N SER A 109 -55.15 2.60 -0.18
CA SER A 109 -54.07 2.47 -1.17
C SER A 109 -54.35 3.42 -2.33
N SER A 110 -54.76 4.63 -1.95
CA SER A 110 -55.04 5.69 -2.91
C SER A 110 -53.73 6.15 -3.53
N LYS A 111 -53.77 6.46 -4.82
CA LYS A 111 -52.59 6.83 -5.59
C LYS A 111 -52.88 8.08 -6.41
N LEU A 112 -51.95 9.02 -6.34
CA LEU A 112 -51.84 10.17 -7.24
C LEU A 112 -50.50 10.02 -7.95
N VAL A 113 -50.51 9.55 -9.19
CA VAL A 113 -49.31 9.32 -9.99
C VAL A 113 -49.44 10.05 -11.32
N TYR A 114 -48.45 10.87 -11.72
CA TYR A 114 -48.56 11.74 -12.90
C TYR A 114 -49.83 12.59 -12.86
N CYS A 115 -50.04 13.27 -11.73
CA CYS A 115 -51.15 14.20 -11.52
C CYS A 115 -50.66 15.65 -11.49
N ILE A 116 -51.52 16.60 -11.84
CA ILE A 116 -51.35 18.03 -11.56
C ILE A 116 -52.50 18.43 -10.65
N LEU A 117 -52.18 19.05 -9.51
CA LEU A 117 -53.16 19.64 -8.61
C LEU A 117 -52.85 21.12 -8.46
N GLU A 118 -53.78 21.96 -8.91
CA GLU A 118 -53.55 23.40 -8.96
C GLU A 118 -54.75 24.22 -8.55
N TYR A 119 -54.51 25.42 -8.03
CA TYR A 119 -55.56 26.37 -7.63
C TYR A 119 -56.50 25.84 -6.54
N GLY A 120 -56.01 24.94 -5.69
CA GLY A 120 -56.70 24.58 -4.45
C GLY A 120 -56.73 25.78 -3.49
N ASN A 121 -57.82 25.99 -2.78
CA ASN A 121 -58.01 27.14 -1.89
C ASN A 121 -58.73 26.68 -0.62
N ALA A 122 -58.01 26.59 0.50
CA ALA A 122 -58.54 26.17 1.78
C ALA A 122 -59.05 27.38 2.59
N THR A 123 -60.37 27.53 2.64
CA THR A 123 -61.05 28.58 3.43
C THR A 123 -62.14 28.01 4.35
N GLY A 124 -62.68 28.83 5.25
CA GLY A 124 -63.81 28.46 6.10
C GLY A 124 -63.44 28.21 7.57
N ILE A 125 -64.02 27.16 8.17
CA ILE A 125 -63.84 26.79 9.58
C ILE A 125 -63.08 25.47 9.70
N SER A 126 -62.50 25.18 10.86
CA SER A 126 -61.69 23.97 11.06
C SER A 126 -62.50 22.71 10.71
N PRO A 127 -61.97 21.76 9.94
CA PRO A 127 -60.59 21.69 9.40
C PRO A 127 -60.39 22.34 8.00
N ASP A 128 -61.45 22.87 7.38
CA ASP A 128 -61.52 23.27 5.97
C ASP A 128 -60.57 24.40 5.55
N TYR A 129 -60.07 25.19 6.50
CA TYR A 129 -59.13 26.29 6.23
C TYR A 129 -57.66 25.82 6.08
N ARG A 130 -57.42 24.50 6.06
CA ARG A 130 -56.09 23.84 5.94
C ARG A 130 -56.05 22.98 4.68
N GLY A 131 -54.87 22.72 4.10
CA GLY A 131 -54.74 21.80 2.96
C GLY A 131 -55.40 22.35 1.70
N GLY A 132 -54.72 23.26 0.98
CA GLY A 132 -55.26 23.91 -0.21
C GLY A 132 -55.54 22.91 -1.33
N ALA A 133 -54.49 22.24 -1.82
CA ALA A 133 -54.66 21.17 -2.81
C ALA A 133 -55.07 19.85 -2.14
N ILE A 134 -54.40 19.45 -1.06
CA ILE A 134 -54.67 18.19 -0.36
C ILE A 134 -54.71 18.41 1.14
N TYR A 135 -55.71 17.81 1.77
CA TYR A 135 -55.79 17.61 3.20
C TYR A 135 -55.90 16.11 3.47
N CYS A 136 -54.99 15.59 4.28
CA CYS A 136 -54.94 14.20 4.66
C CYS A 136 -54.97 14.10 6.19
N ALA A 137 -55.97 13.40 6.73
CA ALA A 137 -56.08 13.20 8.17
C ALA A 137 -56.36 11.74 8.51
N ASN A 138 -55.53 11.21 9.40
CA ASN A 138 -55.50 9.82 9.85
C ASN A 138 -55.32 8.79 8.73
N SER A 139 -54.76 9.16 7.56
CA SER A 139 -54.68 8.28 6.38
C SER A 139 -53.25 8.20 5.87
N SER A 140 -52.55 7.10 6.19
CA SER A 140 -51.13 6.93 5.85
C SER A 140 -50.89 6.29 4.48
N ASP A 141 -51.85 5.61 3.88
CA ASP A 141 -51.60 4.84 2.66
C ASP A 141 -51.85 5.60 1.34
N LEU A 142 -51.83 6.93 1.39
CA LEU A 142 -51.80 7.76 0.18
C LEU A 142 -50.38 7.73 -0.39
N VAL A 143 -50.23 7.37 -1.66
CA VAL A 143 -48.97 7.49 -2.39
C VAL A 143 -49.10 8.62 -3.40
N ILE A 144 -48.19 9.59 -3.33
CA ILE A 144 -48.04 10.66 -4.31
C ILE A 144 -46.73 10.41 -5.05
N SER A 145 -46.78 10.32 -6.38
CA SER A 145 -45.59 10.07 -7.18
C SER A 145 -45.61 10.81 -8.52
N ASN A 146 -44.49 11.33 -9.00
CA ASN A 146 -44.41 11.98 -10.32
C ASN A 146 -45.48 13.08 -10.50
N THR A 147 -45.85 13.77 -9.42
CA THR A 147 -47.02 14.66 -9.36
C THR A 147 -46.57 16.11 -9.18
N ILE A 148 -47.37 17.04 -9.67
CA ILE A 148 -47.14 18.48 -9.53
C ILE A 148 -48.24 19.07 -8.66
N ILE A 149 -47.88 19.79 -7.59
CA ILE A 149 -48.81 20.50 -6.70
C ILE A 149 -48.45 21.97 -6.68
N ARG A 150 -49.31 22.83 -7.23
CA ARG A 150 -48.95 24.23 -7.42
C ARG A 150 -50.05 25.23 -7.17
N ASN A 151 -49.64 26.49 -7.01
CA ASN A 151 -50.52 27.66 -7.02
C ASN A 151 -51.74 27.54 -6.07
N SER A 152 -51.60 26.79 -4.99
CA SER A 152 -52.67 26.54 -4.03
C SER A 152 -52.53 27.44 -2.82
N LYS A 153 -53.65 27.68 -2.12
CA LYS A 153 -53.76 28.65 -1.03
C LYS A 153 -54.39 28.04 0.21
N SER A 154 -53.97 28.53 1.38
CA SER A 154 -54.55 28.12 2.66
C SER A 154 -54.63 29.28 3.65
N LEU A 155 -55.78 29.47 4.28
CA LEU A 155 -55.98 30.49 5.32
C LEU A 155 -55.32 30.14 6.67
N SER A 156 -54.68 28.97 6.79
CA SER A 156 -53.97 28.60 8.02
C SER A 156 -52.68 27.85 7.78
N ALA A 157 -52.70 26.71 7.10
CA ALA A 157 -51.52 25.87 6.98
C ALA A 157 -51.62 24.87 5.84
N GLY A 158 -50.47 24.47 5.29
CA GLY A 158 -50.35 23.46 4.25
C GLY A 158 -51.09 23.88 2.98
N ALA A 159 -50.59 24.87 2.25
CA ALA A 159 -51.29 25.35 1.05
C ALA A 159 -51.22 24.34 -0.09
N GLY A 160 -50.07 23.68 -0.29
CA GLY A 160 -50.01 22.45 -1.08
C GLY A 160 -50.65 21.28 -0.33
N LEU A 161 -50.01 20.86 0.77
CA LEU A 161 -50.38 19.67 1.52
C LEU A 161 -50.53 19.94 3.02
N TYR A 162 -51.58 19.41 3.63
CA TYR A 162 -51.73 19.35 5.08
C TYR A 162 -51.88 17.91 5.56
N LEU A 163 -50.96 17.47 6.40
CA LEU A 163 -50.92 16.12 6.98
C LEU A 163 -51.20 16.19 8.49
N ASP A 164 -52.20 15.44 8.94
CA ASP A 164 -52.53 15.25 10.36
C ASP A 164 -52.58 13.77 10.69
N SER A 165 -51.64 13.31 11.53
CA SER A 165 -51.52 11.90 11.93
C SER A 165 -51.51 10.96 10.71
N SER A 166 -50.78 11.35 9.65
CA SER A 166 -50.79 10.68 8.33
C SER A 166 -49.37 10.56 7.79
N ASP A 167 -48.86 9.33 7.74
CA ASP A 167 -47.49 9.01 7.33
C ASP A 167 -47.50 8.52 5.88
N ILE A 168 -47.50 9.46 4.92
CA ILE A 168 -47.64 9.16 3.49
C ILE A 168 -46.29 9.08 2.78
N ASP A 169 -46.29 8.47 1.59
CA ASP A 169 -45.11 8.42 0.71
C ASP A 169 -45.24 9.43 -0.43
N ILE A 170 -44.25 10.32 -0.57
CA ILE A 170 -44.19 11.35 -1.62
C ILE A 170 -42.88 11.15 -2.40
N ASN A 171 -42.96 10.80 -3.68
CA ASN A 171 -41.78 10.49 -4.49
C ASN A 171 -41.78 11.27 -5.82
N ASN A 172 -40.63 11.72 -6.34
CA ASN A 172 -40.53 12.37 -7.66
C ASN A 172 -41.56 13.50 -7.87
N THR A 173 -41.83 14.30 -6.83
CA THR A 173 -42.97 15.23 -6.83
C THR A 173 -42.48 16.66 -6.74
N VAL A 174 -43.15 17.56 -7.46
CA VAL A 174 -42.80 18.98 -7.49
C VAL A 174 -43.91 19.79 -6.81
N ILE A 175 -43.55 20.61 -5.82
CA ILE A 175 -44.49 21.40 -5.02
C ILE A 175 -44.06 22.87 -5.05
N TYR A 176 -44.80 23.73 -5.76
CA TYR A 176 -44.35 25.10 -5.95
C TYR A 176 -45.43 26.19 -6.03
N GLY A 177 -45.05 27.42 -5.72
CA GLY A 177 -45.95 28.58 -5.83
C GLY A 177 -47.15 28.54 -4.89
N ASN A 178 -47.10 27.76 -3.81
CA ASN A 178 -48.20 27.64 -2.85
C ASN A 178 -48.08 28.68 -1.73
N GLU A 179 -49.21 29.22 -1.27
CA GLU A 179 -49.26 30.35 -0.33
C GLU A 179 -50.14 30.04 0.90
N ALA A 180 -49.52 29.99 2.08
CA ALA A 180 -50.22 29.83 3.36
C ALA A 180 -50.18 31.12 4.18
N THR A 181 -51.34 31.60 4.65
CA THR A 181 -51.38 32.72 5.60
C THR A 181 -50.99 32.31 7.02
N GLY A 182 -50.66 31.04 7.26
CA GLY A 182 -49.98 30.61 8.47
C GLY A 182 -48.69 29.85 8.15
N ALA A 183 -48.59 28.56 8.47
CA ALA A 183 -47.32 27.79 8.37
C ALA A 183 -47.37 26.70 7.29
N GLY A 184 -46.22 26.32 6.72
CA GLY A 184 -46.14 25.27 5.70
C GLY A 184 -46.77 25.72 4.37
N GLY A 185 -46.09 26.58 3.61
CA GLY A 185 -46.56 27.03 2.29
C GLY A 185 -46.72 25.84 1.35
N GLY A 186 -45.66 25.05 1.19
CA GLY A 186 -45.70 23.76 0.50
C GLY A 186 -46.46 22.71 1.32
N ILE A 187 -45.84 22.25 2.41
CA ILE A 187 -46.36 21.16 3.26
C ILE A 187 -46.39 21.58 4.73
N PHE A 188 -47.48 21.27 5.41
CA PHE A 188 -47.57 21.31 6.86
C PHE A 188 -47.84 19.92 7.43
N MET A 189 -47.07 19.52 8.43
CA MET A 189 -47.16 18.22 9.11
C MET A 189 -47.49 18.40 10.60
N LEU A 190 -48.51 17.67 11.05
CA LEU A 190 -48.90 17.57 12.45
C LEU A 190 -48.92 16.10 12.87
N ASN A 191 -48.07 15.73 13.84
CA ASN A 191 -47.95 14.34 14.32
C ASN A 191 -47.79 13.33 13.17
N SER A 192 -47.07 13.71 12.11
CA SER A 192 -46.94 12.94 10.88
C SER A 192 -45.45 12.76 10.55
N SER A 193 -45.09 11.62 9.97
CA SER A 193 -43.71 11.24 9.65
C SER A 193 -43.65 10.69 8.22
N PRO A 194 -44.04 11.49 7.21
CA PRO A 194 -44.01 11.05 5.81
C PRO A 194 -42.58 10.83 5.31
N THR A 195 -42.47 10.07 4.22
CA THR A 195 -41.24 9.93 3.44
C THR A 195 -41.30 10.82 2.21
N LEU A 196 -40.23 11.57 1.96
CA LEU A 196 -40.05 12.40 0.78
C LEU A 196 -38.77 11.96 0.06
N ASP A 197 -38.90 11.38 -1.14
CA ASP A 197 -37.78 10.99 -1.99
C ASP A 197 -37.83 11.70 -3.33
N GLN A 198 -36.74 12.32 -3.79
CA GLN A 198 -36.71 13.01 -5.09
C GLN A 198 -37.80 14.09 -5.21
N VAL A 199 -37.98 14.88 -4.15
CA VAL A 199 -39.02 15.91 -4.08
C VAL A 199 -38.41 17.30 -4.20
N GLU A 200 -38.99 18.10 -5.08
CA GLU A 200 -38.62 19.50 -5.28
C GLU A 200 -39.70 20.40 -4.69
N ILE A 201 -39.32 21.32 -3.81
CA ILE A 201 -40.23 22.23 -3.12
C ILE A 201 -39.70 23.66 -3.26
N TYR A 202 -40.33 24.48 -4.09
CA TYR A 202 -39.79 25.81 -4.39
C TYR A 202 -40.83 26.90 -4.56
N ASP A 203 -40.42 28.16 -4.41
CA ASP A 203 -41.30 29.34 -4.52
C ASP A 203 -42.57 29.28 -3.66
N ASN A 204 -42.56 28.51 -2.57
CA ASN A 204 -43.68 28.46 -1.65
C ASN A 204 -43.52 29.55 -0.59
N SER A 205 -44.64 30.10 -0.13
CA SER A 205 -44.65 31.18 0.85
C SER A 205 -45.56 30.88 2.03
N ALA A 206 -45.09 31.24 3.23
CA ALA A 206 -45.87 31.13 4.45
C ALA A 206 -45.76 32.43 5.28
N TYR A 207 -46.84 32.84 5.93
CA TYR A 207 -46.77 34.03 6.79
C TYR A 207 -46.01 33.75 8.11
N TYR A 208 -46.12 32.56 8.68
CA TYR A 208 -45.41 32.17 9.90
C TYR A 208 -44.13 31.38 9.55
N ASP A 209 -44.11 30.08 9.82
CA ASP A 209 -42.90 29.27 9.72
C ASP A 209 -43.01 28.21 8.61
N GLY A 210 -41.87 27.85 8.01
CA GLY A 210 -41.80 26.80 6.97
C GLY A 210 -42.43 27.22 5.65
N GLY A 211 -41.74 27.98 4.81
CA GLY A 211 -42.22 28.37 3.49
C GLY A 211 -42.40 27.13 2.60
N GLY A 212 -41.37 26.28 2.55
CA GLY A 212 -41.46 24.94 1.97
C GLY A 212 -42.20 23.98 2.91
N ILE A 213 -41.57 23.61 4.02
CA ILE A 213 -42.09 22.61 4.99
C ILE A 213 -42.15 23.17 6.42
N ASN A 214 -43.25 22.88 7.12
CA ASN A 214 -43.33 23.00 8.58
C ASN A 214 -43.65 21.65 9.25
N CYS A 215 -42.81 21.23 10.20
CA CYS A 215 -42.95 20.01 10.98
C CYS A 215 -43.35 20.33 12.43
N TYR A 216 -44.54 19.90 12.85
CA TYR A 216 -45.01 20.04 14.22
C TYR A 216 -45.16 18.67 14.88
N SER A 217 -44.31 18.39 15.88
CA SER A 217 -44.25 17.08 16.56
C SER A 217 -44.19 15.91 15.56
N SER A 218 -43.37 16.06 14.53
CA SER A 218 -43.37 15.26 13.30
C SER A 218 -41.95 14.82 12.96
N ASN A 219 -41.77 13.62 12.41
CA ASN A 219 -40.44 13.06 12.17
C ASN A 219 -40.25 12.57 10.71
N PRO A 220 -40.33 13.45 9.71
CA PRO A 220 -40.21 13.03 8.32
C PRO A 220 -38.78 12.58 7.98
N VAL A 221 -38.69 11.73 6.95
CA VAL A 221 -37.43 11.32 6.31
C VAL A 221 -37.38 11.92 4.92
N LEU A 222 -36.29 12.62 4.61
CA LEU A 222 -36.12 13.33 3.36
C LEU A 222 -34.83 12.85 2.66
N THR A 223 -34.96 12.36 1.44
CA THR A 223 -33.85 11.84 0.62
C THR A 223 -33.90 12.45 -0.79
N TYR A 224 -32.76 12.89 -1.33
CA TYR A 224 -32.70 13.47 -2.68
C TYR A 224 -33.67 14.65 -2.88
N VAL A 225 -33.75 15.56 -1.91
CA VAL A 225 -34.75 16.63 -1.91
C VAL A 225 -34.15 18.01 -2.18
N ALA A 226 -34.83 18.82 -2.98
CA ALA A 226 -34.41 20.18 -3.30
C ALA A 226 -35.41 21.22 -2.78
N PHE A 227 -34.90 22.26 -2.12
CA PHE A 227 -35.67 23.38 -1.59
C PHE A 227 -35.08 24.71 -2.02
N TRP A 228 -35.79 25.48 -2.84
CA TRP A 228 -35.29 26.80 -3.22
C TRP A 228 -36.35 27.89 -3.38
N GLY A 229 -35.96 29.16 -3.24
CA GLY A 229 -36.88 30.30 -3.39
C GLY A 229 -38.04 30.34 -2.40
N ASN A 230 -38.10 29.45 -1.40
CA ASN A 230 -39.20 29.44 -0.44
C ASN A 230 -39.02 30.57 0.57
N SER A 231 -40.14 31.18 0.98
CA SER A 231 -40.12 32.40 1.79
C SER A 231 -41.07 32.38 2.97
N THR A 232 -40.65 33.02 4.06
CA THR A 232 -41.53 33.29 5.20
C THR A 232 -41.38 34.70 5.76
N GLN A 233 -42.23 35.07 6.73
CA GLN A 233 -42.04 36.28 7.53
C GLN A 233 -41.44 36.02 8.93
N TRP A 234 -41.29 34.75 9.34
CA TRP A 234 -40.79 34.36 10.67
C TRP A 234 -39.58 33.43 10.58
N ASN A 235 -39.73 32.10 10.58
CA ASN A 235 -38.57 31.19 10.60
C ASN A 235 -38.68 30.10 9.54
N GLY A 236 -37.53 29.66 9.01
CA GLY A 236 -37.42 28.54 8.07
C GLY A 236 -38.11 28.83 6.74
N GLY A 237 -37.47 29.63 5.88
CA GLY A 237 -37.88 29.81 4.49
C GLY A 237 -38.08 28.47 3.79
N GLY A 238 -37.07 27.61 3.82
CA GLY A 238 -37.15 26.23 3.33
C GLY A 238 -37.89 25.33 4.33
N ILE A 239 -37.26 25.04 5.47
CA ILE A 239 -37.72 24.03 6.43
C ILE A 239 -37.81 24.61 7.85
N SER A 240 -38.88 24.28 8.56
CA SER A 240 -39.04 24.57 9.99
C SER A 240 -39.37 23.30 10.78
N ALA A 241 -38.50 22.95 11.74
CA ALA A 241 -38.70 21.87 12.69
C ALA A 241 -39.17 22.42 14.04
N TYR A 242 -40.36 22.03 14.50
CA TYR A 242 -41.04 22.66 15.63
C TYR A 242 -41.61 21.63 16.62
N ASN A 243 -41.45 21.89 17.92
CA ASN A 243 -42.08 21.18 19.05
C ASN A 243 -41.83 19.65 19.08
N ASN A 244 -40.60 19.25 19.43
CA ASN A 244 -40.15 17.84 19.52
C ASN A 244 -40.23 17.09 18.18
N SER A 245 -39.89 17.77 17.08
CA SER A 245 -39.77 17.16 15.76
C SER A 245 -38.34 16.67 15.51
N THR A 246 -38.16 15.58 14.77
CA THR A 246 -36.84 15.04 14.38
C THR A 246 -36.80 14.79 12.90
N LEU A 247 -36.03 15.59 12.15
CA LEU A 247 -35.92 15.45 10.70
C LEU A 247 -34.58 14.78 10.36
N ASN A 248 -34.64 13.74 9.52
CA ASN A 248 -33.45 13.13 8.91
C ASN A 248 -33.42 13.52 7.45
N ILE A 249 -32.38 14.24 7.05
CA ILE A 249 -32.23 14.80 5.71
C ILE A 249 -30.90 14.28 5.13
N THR A 250 -31.00 13.55 4.02
CA THR A 250 -29.85 12.97 3.33
C THR A 250 -29.91 13.36 1.85
N ASN A 251 -28.78 13.73 1.23
CA ASN A 251 -28.75 14.15 -0.17
C ASN A 251 -29.76 15.28 -0.46
N ALA A 252 -29.62 16.43 0.20
CA ALA A 252 -30.52 17.56 -0.01
C ALA A 252 -29.78 18.80 -0.53
N THR A 253 -30.44 19.58 -1.38
CA THR A 253 -29.98 20.92 -1.77
C THR A 253 -30.99 21.94 -1.26
N ILE A 254 -30.60 22.74 -0.28
CA ILE A 254 -31.45 23.79 0.31
C ILE A 254 -30.80 25.12 0.01
N ALA A 255 -31.32 25.83 -1.00
CA ALA A 255 -30.69 27.01 -1.56
C ALA A 255 -31.63 28.21 -1.70
N GLU A 256 -31.12 29.44 -1.59
CA GLU A 256 -31.87 30.67 -1.91
C GLU A 256 -33.22 30.85 -1.17
N ASN A 257 -33.38 30.23 0.00
CA ASN A 257 -34.58 30.40 0.80
C ASN A 257 -34.46 31.67 1.69
N TYR A 258 -35.59 32.32 1.92
CA TYR A 258 -35.64 33.64 2.54
C TYR A 258 -36.51 33.69 3.78
N SER A 259 -35.99 34.29 4.85
CA SER A 259 -36.80 34.74 5.99
C SER A 259 -36.22 36.01 6.63
N PRO A 260 -37.03 37.03 7.00
CA PRO A 260 -36.52 38.28 7.55
C PRO A 260 -36.10 38.24 9.04
N GLN A 261 -36.37 37.18 9.81
CA GLN A 261 -35.94 37.05 11.22
C GLN A 261 -34.71 36.14 11.39
N ASP A 262 -34.93 34.85 11.66
CA ASP A 262 -33.90 33.94 12.17
C ASP A 262 -33.97 32.57 11.44
N GLY A 263 -33.00 32.29 10.57
CA GLY A 263 -32.78 30.98 9.89
C GLY A 263 -33.66 30.72 8.67
N CYS A 264 -33.06 30.66 7.50
CA CYS A 264 -33.78 30.91 6.25
C CYS A 264 -33.82 29.67 5.38
N GLY A 265 -32.73 28.90 5.34
CA GLY A 265 -32.76 27.52 4.83
C GLY A 265 -33.52 26.64 5.81
N ILE A 266 -32.99 26.50 7.04
CA ILE A 266 -33.54 25.62 8.07
C ILE A 266 -33.67 26.35 9.42
N ALA A 267 -34.81 26.19 10.09
CA ALA A 267 -35.00 26.63 11.47
C ALA A 267 -35.36 25.45 12.40
N VAL A 268 -34.57 25.24 13.45
CA VAL A 268 -34.76 24.17 14.45
C VAL A 268 -35.20 24.75 15.79
N LEU A 269 -36.47 24.51 16.13
CA LEU A 269 -37.19 25.21 17.18
C LEU A 269 -37.78 24.24 18.22
N TYR A 270 -37.74 24.64 19.49
CA TYR A 270 -38.46 24.00 20.61
C TYR A 270 -38.25 22.48 20.73
N ASN A 271 -37.12 22.06 21.32
CA ASN A 271 -36.79 20.65 21.58
C ASN A 271 -36.74 19.77 20.32
N SER A 272 -36.69 20.37 19.14
CA SER A 272 -36.59 19.64 17.88
C SER A 272 -35.14 19.35 17.52
N SER A 273 -34.94 18.35 16.67
CA SER A 273 -33.64 17.98 16.14
C SER A 273 -33.66 17.85 14.61
N VAL A 274 -32.55 18.20 13.97
CA VAL A 274 -32.32 17.96 12.54
C VAL A 274 -30.98 17.28 12.38
N ASN A 275 -30.92 16.23 11.58
CA ASN A 275 -29.70 15.54 11.17
C ASN A 275 -29.52 15.75 9.66
N LEU A 276 -28.41 16.39 9.29
CA LEU A 276 -28.00 16.63 7.91
C LEU A 276 -26.86 15.69 7.55
N MET A 277 -27.01 15.03 6.40
CA MET A 277 -25.97 14.20 5.80
C MET A 277 -25.94 14.39 4.29
N ASN A 278 -24.75 14.36 3.67
CA ASN A 278 -24.60 14.37 2.21
C ASN A 278 -25.30 15.54 1.51
N SER A 279 -25.42 16.69 2.17
CA SER A 279 -26.32 17.78 1.72
C SER A 279 -25.55 19.06 1.39
N ILE A 280 -26.20 19.96 0.66
CA ILE A 280 -25.73 21.32 0.37
C ILE A 280 -26.73 22.34 0.91
N ILE A 281 -26.26 23.24 1.75
CA ILE A 281 -27.01 24.37 2.30
C ILE A 281 -26.32 25.66 1.85
N TRP A 282 -26.95 26.39 0.92
CA TRP A 282 -26.24 27.44 0.19
C TRP A 282 -27.09 28.69 -0.10
N ASP A 283 -26.49 29.87 0.02
CA ASP A 283 -27.12 31.16 -0.29
C ASP A 283 -28.52 31.40 0.30
N ASN A 284 -28.81 30.88 1.50
CA ASN A 284 -30.05 31.22 2.21
C ASN A 284 -29.87 32.50 3.05
N TYR A 285 -30.89 33.37 3.07
CA TYR A 285 -30.73 34.73 3.61
C TYR A 285 -31.71 35.12 4.73
N PRO A 286 -31.22 35.73 5.85
CA PRO A 286 -29.83 36.13 6.13
C PRO A 286 -28.90 35.05 6.69
N TYR A 287 -29.41 33.90 7.11
CA TYR A 287 -28.58 32.81 7.64
C TYR A 287 -28.98 31.46 7.05
N GLU A 288 -28.01 30.57 6.91
CA GLU A 288 -28.23 29.22 6.41
C GLU A 288 -29.14 28.42 7.35
N ILE A 289 -28.74 28.34 8.62
CA ILE A 289 -29.45 27.55 9.63
C ILE A 289 -29.57 28.31 10.95
N TYR A 290 -30.72 28.18 11.60
CA TYR A 290 -30.98 28.68 12.95
C TYR A 290 -31.36 27.55 13.91
N VAL A 291 -30.77 27.54 15.11
CA VAL A 291 -31.04 26.55 16.16
C VAL A 291 -31.35 27.26 17.48
N SER A 292 -32.54 27.02 18.03
CA SER A 292 -32.98 27.61 19.30
C SER A 292 -32.37 26.92 20.54
N ASN A 293 -32.43 27.57 21.72
CA ASN A 293 -31.79 27.13 22.99
C ASN A 293 -31.96 25.66 23.39
N SER A 294 -33.10 25.03 23.06
CA SER A 294 -33.39 23.65 23.45
C SER A 294 -33.41 22.66 22.29
N ALA A 295 -33.09 23.15 21.09
CA ALA A 295 -33.01 22.35 19.88
C ALA A 295 -31.60 21.79 19.65
N SER A 296 -31.49 20.83 18.75
CA SER A 296 -30.19 20.29 18.31
C SER A 296 -30.07 20.19 16.79
N LEU A 297 -28.87 20.41 16.28
CA LEU A 297 -28.52 20.17 14.89
C LEU A 297 -27.30 19.27 14.84
N THR A 298 -27.36 18.22 14.02
CA THR A 298 -26.21 17.39 13.68
C THR A 298 -25.89 17.59 12.20
N VAL A 299 -24.63 17.87 11.89
CA VAL A 299 -24.15 18.11 10.53
C VAL A 299 -23.00 17.16 10.25
N ASP A 300 -23.16 16.33 9.21
CA ASP A 300 -22.15 15.38 8.75
C ASP A 300 -22.07 15.37 7.22
N TYR A 301 -20.89 15.20 6.64
CA TYR A 301 -20.66 15.19 5.18
C TYR A 301 -21.54 16.20 4.40
N THR A 302 -21.65 17.42 4.89
CA THR A 302 -22.57 18.44 4.36
C THR A 302 -21.79 19.72 4.06
N ASN A 303 -22.05 20.31 2.90
CA ASN A 303 -21.52 21.61 2.53
C ASN A 303 -22.45 22.71 3.04
N VAL A 304 -21.95 23.57 3.92
CA VAL A 304 -22.70 24.70 4.49
C VAL A 304 -21.97 25.98 4.16
N ASN A 305 -22.66 26.93 3.51
CA ASN A 305 -22.11 28.25 3.23
C ASN A 305 -21.72 28.99 4.51
N GLY A 306 -20.49 29.48 4.58
CA GLY A 306 -19.90 30.04 5.80
C GLY A 306 -19.51 28.99 6.85
N GLY A 307 -19.63 27.70 6.54
CA GLY A 307 -19.34 26.57 7.42
C GLY A 307 -20.16 26.66 8.72
N GLN A 308 -19.52 26.31 9.84
CA GLN A 308 -20.16 26.44 11.15
C GLN A 308 -20.59 27.89 11.48
N ALA A 309 -19.93 28.90 10.91
CA ALA A 309 -20.29 30.30 11.12
C ALA A 309 -21.56 30.73 10.35
N GLY A 310 -21.97 29.98 9.31
CA GLY A 310 -23.26 30.13 8.64
C GLY A 310 -24.44 29.68 9.50
N ILE A 311 -24.17 29.02 10.64
CA ILE A 311 -25.17 28.50 11.57
C ILE A 311 -25.28 29.41 12.78
N THR A 312 -26.46 29.98 12.99
CA THR A 312 -26.79 30.69 14.23
C THR A 312 -27.39 29.71 15.22
N SER A 313 -26.59 29.22 16.17
CA SER A 313 -27.04 28.27 17.19
C SER A 313 -27.02 28.85 18.60
N PHE A 314 -28.15 28.74 19.28
CA PHE A 314 -28.29 28.91 20.72
C PHE A 314 -28.48 27.56 21.44
N GLY A 315 -28.74 26.49 20.70
CA GLY A 315 -28.91 25.12 21.19
C GLY A 315 -27.67 24.26 20.99
N THR A 316 -27.87 22.94 20.94
CA THR A 316 -26.78 21.98 20.72
C THR A 316 -26.43 21.91 19.23
N LEU A 317 -25.19 22.20 18.89
CA LEU A 317 -24.66 22.01 17.54
C LEU A 317 -23.61 20.89 17.56
N ASN A 318 -23.91 19.78 16.88
CA ASN A 318 -22.99 18.67 16.67
C ASN A 318 -22.43 18.78 15.24
N TRP A 319 -21.33 19.51 15.10
CA TRP A 319 -20.57 19.54 13.85
C TRP A 319 -19.61 18.36 13.82
N LEU A 320 -19.94 17.30 13.09
CA LEU A 320 -19.12 16.09 13.06
C LEU A 320 -17.85 16.31 12.23
N ALA A 321 -16.79 15.57 12.57
CA ALA A 321 -15.51 15.67 11.90
C ALA A 321 -15.47 14.92 10.54
N GLY A 322 -16.61 14.34 10.11
CA GLY A 322 -16.67 13.37 9.01
C GLY A 322 -16.29 13.89 7.63
N GLY A 323 -16.55 15.16 7.32
CA GLY A 323 -16.23 15.69 5.99
C GLY A 323 -17.07 16.89 5.58
N ASN A 324 -17.51 17.71 6.55
CA ASN A 324 -18.31 18.89 6.27
C ASN A 324 -17.49 19.94 5.51
N LEU A 325 -18.11 20.58 4.52
CA LEU A 325 -17.45 21.54 3.64
C LEU A 325 -17.99 22.96 3.85
N ASN A 326 -17.19 23.92 3.39
CA ASN A 326 -17.56 25.32 3.23
C ASN A 326 -16.86 25.85 1.97
N VAL A 327 -17.37 25.42 0.82
CA VAL A 327 -16.79 25.71 -0.50
C VAL A 327 -17.93 25.97 -1.48
N ASP A 328 -17.69 26.79 -2.49
CA ASP A 328 -18.67 27.01 -3.56
C ASP A 328 -19.05 25.66 -4.20
N PRO A 329 -20.34 25.26 -4.18
CA PRO A 329 -20.78 24.01 -4.78
C PRO A 329 -20.59 23.96 -6.30
N LEU A 330 -20.36 25.10 -6.96
CA LEU A 330 -20.27 25.19 -8.42
C LEU A 330 -21.51 24.60 -9.10
N PHE A 331 -22.70 25.13 -8.77
CA PHE A 331 -23.94 24.79 -9.47
C PHE A 331 -23.89 25.20 -10.95
N VAL A 332 -24.55 24.45 -11.83
CA VAL A 332 -24.55 24.67 -13.29
C VAL A 332 -25.11 26.05 -13.66
N ASP A 333 -26.32 26.38 -13.21
CA ASP A 333 -26.94 27.69 -13.45
C ASP A 333 -28.01 28.01 -12.37
N PRO A 334 -27.59 28.43 -11.15
CA PRO A 334 -28.52 28.70 -10.07
C PRO A 334 -29.50 29.85 -10.41
N ALA A 335 -29.11 30.78 -11.29
CA ALA A 335 -30.00 31.85 -11.74
C ALA A 335 -31.14 31.37 -12.66
N ALA A 336 -31.01 30.16 -13.19
CA ALA A 336 -32.04 29.44 -13.94
C ALA A 336 -32.67 28.30 -13.14
N ASP A 337 -32.50 28.30 -11.80
CA ASP A 337 -32.95 27.26 -10.88
C ASP A 337 -32.30 25.87 -11.11
N ASP A 338 -31.14 25.82 -11.77
CA ASP A 338 -30.37 24.59 -12.01
C ASP A 338 -29.26 24.44 -10.96
N PHE A 339 -29.58 23.65 -9.93
CA PHE A 339 -28.68 23.32 -8.82
C PHE A 339 -27.96 21.98 -9.00
N SER A 340 -27.88 21.44 -10.22
CA SER A 340 -26.97 20.33 -10.52
C SER A 340 -25.51 20.78 -10.42
N LEU A 341 -24.60 19.85 -10.14
CA LEU A 341 -23.17 20.16 -9.96
C LEU A 341 -22.44 20.23 -11.30
N GLN A 342 -21.53 21.19 -11.44
CA GLN A 342 -20.55 21.20 -12.53
C GLN A 342 -19.50 20.10 -12.30
N GLY A 343 -18.93 19.53 -13.37
CA GLY A 343 -18.01 18.38 -13.27
C GLY A 343 -16.69 18.62 -12.54
N ASN A 344 -16.38 19.87 -12.17
CA ASN A 344 -15.24 20.24 -11.32
C ASN A 344 -15.67 20.69 -9.91
N SER A 345 -16.93 20.43 -9.53
CA SER A 345 -17.46 20.77 -8.22
C SER A 345 -16.69 20.06 -7.11
N PRO A 346 -16.36 20.76 -6.01
CA PRO A 346 -15.78 20.12 -4.82
C PRO A 346 -16.80 19.30 -4.02
N CYS A 347 -18.07 19.31 -4.41
CA CYS A 347 -19.13 18.52 -3.79
C CYS A 347 -19.32 17.14 -4.44
N ILE A 348 -18.64 16.88 -5.56
CA ILE A 348 -18.62 15.56 -6.21
C ILE A 348 -17.71 14.61 -5.42
N ASP A 349 -18.14 13.36 -5.23
CA ASP A 349 -17.43 12.32 -4.46
C ASP A 349 -17.04 12.76 -3.03
N ALA A 350 -17.74 13.74 -2.46
CA ALA A 350 -17.37 14.39 -1.22
C ALA A 350 -18.21 13.95 -0.01
N GLY A 351 -19.30 13.24 -0.24
CA GLY A 351 -20.22 12.77 0.78
C GLY A 351 -19.67 11.64 1.65
N ASN A 352 -20.54 10.97 2.40
CA ASN A 352 -20.18 9.84 3.24
C ASN A 352 -19.47 8.71 2.45
N PRO A 353 -18.25 8.30 2.82
CA PRO A 353 -17.49 7.27 2.11
C PRO A 353 -18.03 5.84 2.35
N ASP A 354 -18.99 5.65 3.25
CA ASP A 354 -19.61 4.34 3.48
C ASP A 354 -20.33 3.88 2.20
N PRO A 355 -20.01 2.68 1.68
CA PRO A 355 -20.63 2.11 0.47
C PRO A 355 -22.16 2.05 0.50
N ALA A 356 -22.78 2.11 1.69
CA ALA A 356 -24.22 2.18 1.83
C ALA A 356 -24.85 3.45 1.23
N TYR A 357 -24.06 4.50 0.99
CA TYR A 357 -24.54 5.78 0.47
C TYR A 357 -24.14 6.07 -0.98
N LEU A 358 -23.39 5.18 -1.66
CA LEU A 358 -22.88 5.42 -3.01
C LEU A 358 -23.96 5.93 -3.97
N ASP A 359 -23.54 6.77 -4.91
CA ASP A 359 -24.42 7.26 -5.95
C ASP A 359 -24.87 6.11 -6.89
N PRO A 360 -25.96 6.30 -7.67
CA PRO A 360 -26.50 5.25 -8.53
C PRO A 360 -25.51 4.65 -9.54
N ASP A 361 -24.50 5.42 -9.94
CA ASP A 361 -23.40 4.96 -10.79
C ASP A 361 -22.34 4.14 -10.03
N GLY A 362 -22.33 4.19 -8.69
CA GLY A 362 -21.48 3.40 -7.80
C GLY A 362 -20.28 4.17 -7.27
N THR A 363 -20.20 5.46 -7.55
CA THR A 363 -19.14 6.34 -7.07
C THR A 363 -19.45 6.84 -5.66
N ARG A 364 -18.47 7.47 -5.02
CA ARG A 364 -18.69 8.00 -3.67
C ARG A 364 -19.77 9.06 -3.79
N ASN A 365 -20.68 9.07 -2.83
CA ASN A 365 -21.87 9.88 -3.01
C ASN A 365 -21.53 11.37 -3.09
N ASP A 366 -22.23 12.06 -3.97
CA ASP A 366 -22.15 13.50 -4.07
C ASP A 366 -22.91 14.17 -2.91
N MET A 367 -22.50 15.37 -2.56
CA MET A 367 -23.31 16.22 -1.70
C MET A 367 -24.40 16.91 -2.53
N GLY A 368 -25.64 16.92 -2.04
CA GLY A 368 -26.76 17.60 -2.66
C GLY A 368 -27.88 16.67 -3.11
N ALA A 369 -28.93 17.26 -3.67
CA ALA A 369 -30.11 16.55 -4.17
C ALA A 369 -29.91 15.87 -5.52
N TYR A 370 -28.94 16.35 -6.31
CA TYR A 370 -28.71 15.94 -7.68
C TYR A 370 -27.32 15.33 -7.79
N ASN A 371 -27.27 14.06 -8.16
CA ASN A 371 -26.01 13.35 -8.34
C ASN A 371 -25.40 13.74 -9.69
N TYR A 372 -24.10 13.95 -9.70
CA TYR A 372 -23.28 14.11 -10.88
C TYR A 372 -22.88 12.72 -11.38
N LEU A 373 -23.55 12.26 -12.44
CA LEU A 373 -23.18 10.99 -13.07
C LEU A 373 -21.77 11.11 -13.65
N GLN A 374 -20.85 10.31 -13.14
CA GLN A 374 -19.49 10.27 -13.67
C GLN A 374 -19.42 9.34 -14.89
N ALA A 375 -18.61 9.71 -15.88
CA ALA A 375 -18.38 8.87 -17.04
C ALA A 375 -17.64 7.59 -16.60
N GLY A 376 -18.12 6.42 -17.04
CA GLY A 376 -17.59 5.16 -16.54
C GLY A 376 -18.09 3.92 -17.26
N ILE A 377 -17.57 2.78 -16.84
CA ILE A 377 -17.95 1.45 -17.31
C ILE A 377 -18.37 0.61 -16.11
N ARG A 378 -19.51 -0.08 -16.22
CA ARG A 378 -19.99 -1.03 -15.22
C ARG A 378 -20.37 -2.36 -15.85
N GLY A 379 -19.99 -3.43 -15.17
CA GLY A 379 -20.21 -4.78 -15.62
C GLY A 379 -20.38 -5.78 -14.48
N LEU A 380 -20.83 -6.98 -14.84
CA LEU A 380 -20.95 -8.13 -13.97
C LEU A 380 -20.04 -9.26 -14.47
N VAL A 381 -19.22 -9.79 -13.58
CA VAL A 381 -18.47 -11.02 -13.77
C VAL A 381 -19.14 -12.14 -13.00
N THR A 382 -19.25 -13.31 -13.63
CA THR A 382 -19.76 -14.52 -12.98
C THR A 382 -18.78 -15.65 -13.17
N VAL A 383 -18.48 -16.41 -12.10
CA VAL A 383 -17.66 -17.63 -12.17
C VAL A 383 -18.59 -18.83 -12.07
N THR A 384 -18.69 -19.64 -13.12
CA THR A 384 -19.77 -20.64 -13.25
C THR A 384 -19.50 -21.99 -12.60
N SER A 385 -18.25 -22.30 -12.23
CA SER A 385 -17.83 -23.57 -11.61
C SER A 385 -16.37 -23.53 -11.14
N GLY A 386 -15.99 -24.26 -10.08
CA GLY A 386 -14.61 -24.29 -9.56
C GLY A 386 -14.40 -23.38 -8.35
N ASP A 387 -13.17 -23.31 -7.82
CA ASP A 387 -12.81 -22.56 -6.61
C ASP A 387 -12.33 -21.11 -6.90
N GLY A 388 -12.61 -20.60 -8.10
CA GLY A 388 -12.17 -19.26 -8.53
C GLY A 388 -12.93 -18.15 -7.80
N ASN A 389 -12.20 -17.24 -7.14
CA ASN A 389 -12.80 -16.05 -6.54
C ASN A 389 -13.06 -15.00 -7.63
N VAL A 390 -14.30 -14.51 -7.71
CA VAL A 390 -14.72 -13.46 -8.65
C VAL A 390 -13.98 -12.14 -8.40
N GLU A 391 -13.55 -11.89 -7.16
CA GLU A 391 -12.78 -10.69 -6.79
C GLU A 391 -11.35 -10.70 -7.37
N ASN A 392 -10.84 -11.87 -7.75
CA ASN A 392 -9.51 -12.00 -8.35
C ASN A 392 -9.53 -11.84 -9.88
N VAL A 393 -10.69 -11.60 -10.47
CA VAL A 393 -10.80 -11.37 -11.92
C VAL A 393 -10.25 -9.98 -12.23
N LEU A 394 -9.32 -9.88 -13.17
CA LEU A 394 -8.81 -8.61 -13.66
C LEU A 394 -9.64 -8.17 -14.88
N ILE A 395 -10.33 -7.04 -14.77
CA ILE A 395 -10.95 -6.37 -15.92
C ILE A 395 -9.98 -5.34 -16.45
N ASN A 396 -9.48 -5.53 -17.67
CA ASN A 396 -8.54 -4.63 -18.32
C ASN A 396 -9.26 -3.81 -19.40
N ILE A 397 -8.98 -2.51 -19.43
CA ILE A 397 -9.60 -1.55 -20.34
C ILE A 397 -8.50 -0.89 -21.16
N TYR A 398 -8.63 -0.99 -22.48
CA TYR A 398 -7.70 -0.46 -23.46
C TYR A 398 -8.34 0.66 -24.25
N GLU A 399 -7.57 1.62 -24.73
CA GLU A 399 -8.07 2.51 -25.79
C GLU A 399 -8.45 1.66 -27.02
N ALA A 400 -9.61 1.94 -27.62
CA ALA A 400 -10.12 1.08 -28.68
C ALA A 400 -9.15 1.01 -29.87
N ASN A 401 -8.92 -0.21 -30.36
CA ASN A 401 -7.99 -0.51 -31.45
C ASN A 401 -6.51 -0.19 -31.15
N THR A 402 -6.12 -0.13 -29.87
CA THR A 402 -4.72 -0.03 -29.43
C THR A 402 -4.39 -1.09 -28.37
N ASP A 403 -3.10 -1.24 -28.03
CA ASP A 403 -2.64 -2.08 -26.90
C ASP A 403 -2.39 -1.23 -25.63
N ASP A 404 -2.83 0.03 -25.63
CA ASP A 404 -2.60 0.98 -24.54
C ASP A 404 -3.60 0.72 -23.42
N LEU A 405 -3.13 0.10 -22.33
CA LEU A 405 -3.91 -0.15 -21.12
C LEU A 405 -4.19 1.18 -20.42
N VAL A 406 -5.47 1.51 -20.27
CA VAL A 406 -5.93 2.71 -19.56
C VAL A 406 -6.10 2.43 -18.08
N ALA A 407 -6.72 1.29 -17.75
CA ALA A 407 -6.96 0.91 -16.37
C ALA A 407 -7.25 -0.58 -16.19
N THR A 408 -7.07 -1.04 -14.96
CA THR A 408 -7.45 -2.38 -14.51
C THR A 408 -8.29 -2.26 -13.24
N VAL A 409 -9.39 -3.03 -13.16
CA VAL A 409 -10.26 -3.07 -11.97
C VAL A 409 -10.67 -4.50 -11.63
N ASN A 410 -10.87 -4.75 -10.35
CA ASN A 410 -11.36 -6.01 -9.82
C ASN A 410 -12.85 -5.91 -9.48
N PRO A 411 -13.67 -6.95 -9.74
CA PRO A 411 -15.02 -7.02 -9.22
C PRO A 411 -15.06 -7.15 -7.70
N ASN A 412 -16.18 -6.77 -7.09
CA ASN A 412 -16.48 -7.06 -5.69
C ASN A 412 -16.94 -8.52 -5.48
N ALA A 413 -17.21 -8.93 -4.23
CA ALA A 413 -17.70 -10.26 -3.87
C ALA A 413 -18.98 -10.71 -4.61
N GLU A 414 -19.79 -9.77 -5.11
CA GLU A 414 -21.01 -10.02 -5.89
C GLU A 414 -20.73 -10.14 -7.39
N GLY A 415 -19.47 -9.94 -7.79
CA GLY A 415 -19.01 -9.95 -9.17
C GLY A 415 -19.23 -8.65 -9.93
N VAL A 416 -19.66 -7.58 -9.27
CA VAL A 416 -19.89 -6.28 -9.91
C VAL A 416 -18.58 -5.50 -9.93
N TYR A 417 -18.22 -4.96 -11.09
CA TYR A 417 -17.12 -4.01 -11.22
C TYR A 417 -17.62 -2.68 -11.80
N PHE A 418 -16.98 -1.59 -11.38
CA PHE A 418 -17.23 -0.25 -11.87
C PHE A 418 -15.89 0.47 -11.99
N ILE A 419 -15.75 1.30 -13.01
CA ILE A 419 -14.63 2.22 -13.14
C ILE A 419 -15.06 3.55 -13.73
N THR A 420 -14.54 4.64 -13.18
CA THR A 420 -14.65 5.98 -13.74
C THR A 420 -13.59 6.15 -14.82
N ILE A 421 -14.01 6.53 -16.04
CA ILE A 421 -13.12 6.75 -17.18
C ILE A 421 -13.68 7.86 -18.07
N ASP A 422 -12.80 8.66 -18.64
CA ASP A 422 -13.19 9.76 -19.52
C ASP A 422 -14.00 9.26 -20.72
N ALA A 423 -14.82 10.15 -21.29
CA ALA A 423 -15.57 9.85 -22.49
C ALA A 423 -14.63 9.45 -23.63
N GLY A 424 -14.92 8.32 -24.28
CA GLY A 424 -14.00 7.68 -25.21
C GLY A 424 -14.57 6.40 -25.79
N VAL A 425 -13.74 5.66 -26.52
CA VAL A 425 -14.08 4.34 -27.03
C VAL A 425 -13.02 3.37 -26.54
N TYR A 426 -13.44 2.26 -25.94
CA TYR A 426 -12.56 1.34 -25.24
C TYR A 426 -12.81 -0.13 -25.61
N ASP A 427 -11.74 -0.93 -25.57
CA ASP A 427 -11.82 -2.39 -25.66
C ASP A 427 -11.62 -2.99 -24.26
N ILE A 428 -12.46 -3.94 -23.89
CA ILE A 428 -12.53 -4.43 -22.50
C ILE A 428 -12.38 -5.94 -22.48
N THR A 429 -11.50 -6.42 -21.61
CA THR A 429 -11.21 -7.86 -21.43
C THR A 429 -11.31 -8.26 -19.97
N ALA A 430 -11.50 -9.56 -19.71
CA ALA A 430 -11.50 -10.13 -18.37
C ALA A 430 -10.51 -11.29 -18.29
N TYR A 431 -9.79 -11.40 -17.17
CA TYR A 431 -8.79 -12.44 -16.97
C TYR A 431 -8.89 -13.04 -15.57
N LEU A 432 -8.87 -14.37 -15.49
CA LEU A 432 -8.73 -15.14 -14.25
C LEU A 432 -7.98 -16.43 -14.59
N ALA A 433 -6.89 -16.71 -13.88
CA ALA A 433 -6.08 -17.89 -14.12
C ALA A 433 -6.90 -19.19 -14.01
N GLY A 434 -6.81 -20.07 -15.01
CA GLY A 434 -7.58 -21.32 -15.07
C GLY A 434 -9.02 -21.19 -15.60
N TYR A 435 -9.43 -19.98 -16.01
CA TYR A 435 -10.78 -19.70 -16.53
C TYR A 435 -10.73 -19.05 -17.91
N PHE A 436 -11.74 -19.33 -18.72
CA PHE A 436 -11.95 -18.69 -20.02
C PHE A 436 -13.14 -17.71 -19.95
N PRO A 437 -12.94 -16.41 -20.26
CA PRO A 437 -14.01 -15.42 -20.28
C PRO A 437 -14.94 -15.61 -21.49
N TYR A 438 -16.23 -15.46 -21.27
CA TYR A 438 -17.23 -15.35 -22.34
C TYR A 438 -18.12 -14.10 -22.11
N PRO A 439 -18.19 -13.16 -23.08
CA PRO A 439 -17.37 -13.09 -24.30
C PRO A 439 -15.87 -12.92 -23.97
N THR A 440 -14.99 -13.14 -24.95
CA THR A 440 -13.54 -12.98 -24.76
C THR A 440 -13.15 -11.52 -24.55
N MET A 441 -13.89 -10.60 -25.18
CA MET A 441 -13.75 -9.17 -25.03
C MET A 441 -15.05 -8.46 -25.44
N HIS A 442 -15.20 -7.21 -25.01
CA HIS A 442 -16.16 -6.26 -25.58
C HIS A 442 -15.38 -5.21 -26.38
N GLU A 443 -15.64 -5.15 -27.69
CA GLU A 443 -14.98 -4.22 -28.61
C GLU A 443 -15.78 -2.93 -28.79
N ASP A 444 -15.07 -1.83 -29.05
CA ASP A 444 -15.63 -0.51 -29.40
C ASP A 444 -16.68 0.00 -28.39
N VAL A 445 -16.43 -0.18 -27.09
CA VAL A 445 -17.33 0.26 -26.02
C VAL A 445 -17.25 1.78 -25.89
N VAL A 446 -18.31 2.46 -26.31
CA VAL A 446 -18.41 3.92 -26.25
C VAL A 446 -18.84 4.37 -24.86
N VAL A 447 -17.97 5.13 -24.19
CA VAL A 447 -18.27 5.85 -22.95
C VAL A 447 -18.59 7.29 -23.29
N TYR A 448 -19.73 7.78 -22.83
CA TYR A 448 -20.17 9.16 -23.05
C TYR A 448 -19.87 10.02 -21.82
N GLU A 449 -19.70 11.32 -22.02
CA GLU A 449 -19.60 12.27 -20.91
C GLU A 449 -20.84 12.16 -20.02
N SER A 450 -20.61 12.14 -18.71
CA SER A 450 -21.64 12.07 -17.68
C SER A 450 -22.63 10.92 -17.83
N GLN A 451 -22.16 9.77 -18.34
CA GLN A 451 -22.98 8.56 -18.46
C GLN A 451 -22.19 7.29 -18.11
N LEU A 452 -22.86 6.41 -17.38
CA LEU A 452 -22.36 5.08 -17.10
C LEU A 452 -22.71 4.11 -18.23
N THR A 453 -21.67 3.50 -18.82
CA THR A 453 -21.82 2.47 -19.84
C THR A 453 -21.98 1.11 -19.15
N THR A 454 -23.17 0.53 -19.27
CA THR A 454 -23.53 -0.72 -18.57
C THR A 454 -23.67 -1.90 -19.53
N GLY A 455 -23.73 -3.12 -18.99
CA GLY A 455 -23.97 -4.34 -19.77
C GLY A 455 -22.69 -5.01 -20.29
N ILE A 456 -21.52 -4.53 -19.87
CA ILE A 456 -20.22 -5.10 -20.19
C ILE A 456 -19.97 -6.29 -19.24
N ASN A 457 -20.60 -7.42 -19.50
CA ASN A 457 -20.56 -8.57 -18.58
C ASN A 457 -19.61 -9.66 -19.07
N PHE A 458 -19.01 -10.39 -18.14
CA PHE A 458 -18.16 -11.55 -18.41
C PHE A 458 -18.63 -12.78 -17.63
N ASN A 459 -18.47 -13.95 -18.24
CA ASN A 459 -18.71 -15.23 -17.61
C ASN A 459 -17.43 -16.07 -17.66
N MET A 460 -16.82 -16.30 -16.50
CA MET A 460 -15.59 -17.05 -16.34
C MET A 460 -15.94 -18.53 -16.23
N ASN A 461 -15.62 -19.27 -17.30
CA ASN A 461 -15.86 -20.70 -17.39
C ASN A 461 -14.58 -21.45 -17.04
N LEU A 462 -14.67 -22.39 -16.09
CA LEU A 462 -13.51 -23.22 -15.72
C LEU A 462 -13.01 -23.96 -16.95
N ILE A 463 -11.71 -23.88 -17.18
CA ILE A 463 -11.07 -24.60 -18.26
C ILE A 463 -10.99 -26.09 -17.87
N ALA A 464 -11.82 -26.94 -18.47
CA ALA A 464 -11.78 -28.38 -18.20
C ALA A 464 -10.50 -28.99 -18.78
N GLN A 465 -9.61 -29.45 -17.89
CA GLN A 465 -8.29 -29.99 -18.24
C GLN A 465 -8.40 -31.26 -19.11
N GLY A 466 -7.47 -31.41 -20.05
CA GLY A 466 -7.14 -32.69 -20.67
C GLY A 466 -5.94 -33.33 -19.97
N SER A 467 -5.47 -34.47 -20.47
CA SER A 467 -4.21 -35.05 -20.01
C SER A 467 -3.32 -35.48 -21.17
N ILE A 468 -2.01 -35.47 -20.97
CA ILE A 468 -1.03 -36.05 -21.90
C ILE A 468 -0.49 -37.32 -21.29
N TYR A 469 -0.49 -38.41 -22.06
CA TYR A 469 -0.03 -39.72 -21.64
C TYR A 469 1.10 -40.23 -22.53
N GLY A 470 2.16 -40.74 -21.92
CA GLY A 470 3.29 -41.32 -22.62
C GLY A 470 4.05 -42.37 -21.82
N ILE A 471 4.97 -43.05 -22.51
CA ILE A 471 5.87 -44.07 -21.98
C ILE A 471 7.31 -43.53 -22.03
N ILE A 472 8.10 -43.83 -21.00
CA ILE A 472 9.51 -43.45 -20.91
C ILE A 472 10.40 -44.67 -21.08
N THR A 473 11.45 -44.51 -21.90
CA THR A 473 12.55 -45.46 -22.04
C THR A 473 13.88 -44.71 -21.92
N VAL A 474 14.84 -45.27 -21.18
CA VAL A 474 16.15 -44.66 -20.93
C VAL A 474 17.23 -45.65 -21.35
N GLU A 475 18.18 -45.21 -22.18
CA GLU A 475 19.38 -46.01 -22.51
C GLU A 475 20.46 -45.87 -21.42
N GLY A 476 21.47 -46.76 -21.38
CA GLY A 476 22.56 -46.63 -20.40
C GLY A 476 22.17 -46.92 -18.94
N THR A 477 22.73 -46.17 -17.99
CA THR A 477 22.57 -46.40 -16.54
C THR A 477 21.54 -45.47 -15.88
N GLY A 478 20.83 -44.63 -16.65
CA GLY A 478 19.85 -43.68 -16.12
C GLY A 478 18.60 -44.38 -15.55
N ASN A 479 18.06 -43.85 -14.44
CA ASN A 479 16.83 -44.37 -13.83
C ASN A 479 15.59 -43.67 -14.41
N PRO A 480 14.65 -44.38 -15.06
CA PRO A 480 13.42 -43.80 -15.62
C PRO A 480 12.51 -43.08 -14.60
N GLU A 481 12.56 -43.45 -13.32
CA GLU A 481 11.78 -42.79 -12.25
C GLU A 481 12.22 -41.34 -12.01
N ASN A 482 13.49 -41.05 -12.28
CA ASN A 482 14.09 -39.73 -12.08
C ASN A 482 13.94 -38.82 -13.31
N VAL A 483 13.27 -39.29 -14.37
CA VAL A 483 12.97 -38.45 -15.53
C VAL A 483 11.91 -37.44 -15.09
N LEU A 484 12.18 -36.16 -15.29
CA LEU A 484 11.23 -35.09 -15.03
C LEU A 484 10.48 -34.78 -16.33
N ILE A 485 9.17 -34.97 -16.32
CA ILE A 485 8.29 -34.59 -17.42
C ILE A 485 7.68 -33.23 -17.09
N THR A 486 7.90 -32.25 -17.95
CA THR A 486 7.30 -30.92 -17.83
C THR A 486 6.45 -30.61 -19.04
N ALA A 487 5.35 -29.90 -18.84
CA ALA A 487 4.63 -29.23 -19.92
C ALA A 487 3.89 -28.01 -19.35
N GLY A 488 4.16 -26.82 -19.87
CA GLY A 488 3.70 -25.58 -19.24
C GLY A 488 4.31 -25.40 -17.85
N GLU A 489 3.48 -25.11 -16.84
CA GLU A 489 3.88 -24.97 -15.43
C GLU A 489 3.75 -26.26 -14.60
N GLU A 490 3.28 -27.35 -15.22
CA GLU A 490 3.04 -28.62 -14.53
C GLU A 490 4.22 -29.56 -14.71
N GLU A 491 4.47 -30.39 -13.69
CA GLU A 491 5.52 -31.40 -13.69
C GLU A 491 5.03 -32.75 -13.16
N THR A 492 5.62 -33.84 -13.65
CA THR A 492 5.35 -35.18 -13.14
C THR A 492 6.52 -36.12 -13.35
N ASN A 493 6.59 -37.20 -12.57
CA ASN A 493 7.56 -38.27 -12.75
C ASN A 493 6.87 -39.57 -13.26
N PRO A 494 7.56 -40.36 -14.11
CA PRO A 494 7.02 -41.63 -14.58
C PRO A 494 6.79 -42.62 -13.45
N THR A 495 5.68 -43.32 -13.51
CA THR A 495 5.31 -44.42 -12.60
C THR A 495 5.51 -45.78 -13.27
N TYR A 496 5.99 -46.76 -12.52
CA TYR A 496 6.19 -48.12 -13.02
C TYR A 496 4.88 -48.94 -13.06
N ASN A 497 4.60 -49.58 -14.20
CA ASN A 497 3.48 -50.51 -14.35
C ASN A 497 3.96 -51.97 -14.34
N PHE A 498 3.79 -52.65 -13.19
CA PHE A 498 4.22 -54.04 -12.99
C PHE A 498 3.56 -55.08 -13.91
N VAL A 499 2.40 -54.77 -14.52
CA VAL A 499 1.68 -55.71 -15.38
C VAL A 499 2.18 -55.65 -16.82
N LEU A 500 2.55 -54.45 -17.28
CA LEU A 500 2.97 -54.20 -18.65
C LEU A 500 4.50 -54.06 -18.82
N ASP A 501 5.25 -54.03 -17.70
CA ASP A 501 6.72 -53.93 -17.68
C ASP A 501 7.22 -52.64 -18.37
N ILE A 502 6.57 -51.51 -18.07
CA ILE A 502 6.84 -50.19 -18.65
C ILE A 502 6.78 -49.08 -17.60
N TRP A 503 7.50 -47.99 -17.85
CA TRP A 503 7.38 -46.72 -17.14
C TRP A 503 6.48 -45.77 -17.94
N TRP A 504 5.45 -45.20 -17.30
CA TRP A 504 4.49 -44.33 -17.96
C TRP A 504 4.28 -43.05 -17.15
N TYR A 505 3.88 -41.97 -17.80
CA TYR A 505 3.50 -40.72 -17.14
C TYR A 505 2.15 -40.25 -17.66
N GLU A 506 1.45 -39.48 -16.82
CA GLU A 506 0.26 -38.73 -17.20
C GLU A 506 0.29 -37.36 -16.54
N ILE A 507 0.17 -36.30 -17.33
CA ILE A 507 0.17 -34.91 -16.86
C ILE A 507 -1.14 -34.24 -17.26
N PHE A 508 -1.80 -33.57 -16.31
CA PHE A 508 -3.09 -32.91 -16.51
C PHE A 508 -2.87 -31.43 -16.81
N LEU A 509 -3.44 -30.94 -17.91
CA LEU A 509 -3.17 -29.60 -18.46
C LEU A 509 -4.45 -28.96 -18.98
N ASN A 510 -4.48 -27.64 -18.98
CA ASN A 510 -5.52 -26.90 -19.71
C ASN A 510 -5.44 -27.22 -21.22
N PRO A 511 -6.53 -27.07 -22.00
CA PRO A 511 -6.49 -27.26 -23.45
C PRO A 511 -5.60 -26.21 -24.10
N GLY A 512 -4.72 -26.66 -24.99
CA GLY A 512 -3.71 -25.82 -25.59
C GLY A 512 -2.68 -26.66 -26.34
N TYR A 513 -1.70 -25.98 -26.92
CA TYR A 513 -0.52 -26.62 -27.50
C TYR A 513 0.61 -26.50 -26.49
N TYR A 514 1.13 -27.63 -26.07
CA TYR A 514 2.21 -27.68 -25.10
C TYR A 514 3.43 -28.33 -25.72
N ASP A 515 4.56 -27.76 -25.39
CA ASP A 515 5.83 -28.41 -25.53
C ASP A 515 6.02 -29.30 -24.30
N VAL A 516 5.99 -30.61 -24.52
CA VAL A 516 6.23 -31.59 -23.46
C VAL A 516 7.69 -31.95 -23.50
N THR A 517 8.40 -31.74 -22.40
CA THR A 517 9.83 -32.04 -22.29
C THR A 517 10.01 -33.18 -21.31
N ALA A 518 10.77 -34.19 -21.70
CA ALA A 518 11.34 -35.16 -20.77
C ALA A 518 12.81 -34.82 -20.57
N SER A 519 13.21 -34.57 -19.32
CA SER A 519 14.58 -34.27 -18.96
C SER A 519 15.15 -35.28 -17.98
N LEU A 520 16.42 -35.60 -18.15
CA LEU A 520 17.18 -36.47 -17.26
C LEU A 520 18.65 -36.07 -17.35
N ILE A 521 19.28 -35.85 -16.20
CA ILE A 521 20.69 -35.44 -16.11
C ILE A 521 21.59 -36.36 -16.97
N ASN A 522 22.39 -35.75 -17.85
CA ASN A 522 23.28 -36.38 -18.84
C ASN A 522 22.59 -37.11 -20.02
N TYR A 523 21.32 -36.82 -20.28
CA TYR A 523 20.58 -37.33 -21.44
C TYR A 523 19.96 -36.20 -22.25
N GLN A 524 19.69 -36.49 -23.53
CA GLN A 524 18.89 -35.73 -24.47
C GLN A 524 17.51 -35.52 -23.96
N ASP A 525 17.35 -34.33 -23.41
CA ASP A 525 16.09 -33.64 -23.30
C ASP A 525 15.39 -33.78 -24.64
N THR A 526 14.30 -34.53 -24.58
CA THR A 526 13.48 -34.78 -25.73
C THR A 526 12.23 -33.95 -25.56
N ILE A 527 11.99 -33.09 -26.54
CA ILE A 527 10.82 -32.23 -26.59
C ILE A 527 9.85 -32.76 -27.63
N ARG A 528 8.58 -32.85 -27.28
CA ARG A 528 7.47 -32.98 -28.23
C ARG A 528 6.82 -31.62 -28.31
N THR A 529 7.03 -30.92 -29.41
CA THR A 529 6.42 -29.62 -29.61
C THR A 529 4.99 -29.76 -30.12
N ASP A 530 4.18 -28.73 -29.89
CA ASP A 530 2.80 -28.64 -30.39
C ASP A 530 1.90 -29.84 -30.00
N VAL A 531 2.09 -30.41 -28.80
CA VAL A 531 1.20 -31.46 -28.31
C VAL A 531 -0.14 -30.83 -27.95
N LEU A 532 -1.15 -31.13 -28.76
CA LEU A 532 -2.51 -30.66 -28.53
C LEU A 532 -3.13 -31.38 -27.32
N VAL A 533 -3.41 -30.63 -26.28
CA VAL A 533 -4.28 -31.03 -25.17
C VAL A 533 -5.70 -30.56 -25.50
N GLN A 534 -6.64 -31.50 -25.51
CA GLN A 534 -8.06 -31.20 -25.71
C GLN A 534 -8.80 -31.39 -24.39
N SER A 535 -9.78 -30.51 -24.14
CA SER A 535 -10.57 -30.53 -22.92
C SER A 535 -11.18 -31.91 -22.65
N SER A 536 -10.98 -32.44 -21.44
CA SER A 536 -11.52 -33.73 -21.00
C SER A 536 -11.14 -34.92 -21.91
N GLN A 537 -10.01 -34.84 -22.62
CA GLN A 537 -9.45 -35.92 -23.43
C GLN A 537 -8.03 -36.25 -22.98
N GLN A 538 -7.64 -37.52 -23.12
CA GLN A 538 -6.27 -37.97 -22.93
C GLN A 538 -5.56 -38.03 -24.29
N THR A 539 -4.56 -37.18 -24.50
CA THR A 539 -3.66 -37.20 -25.65
C THR A 539 -2.56 -38.22 -25.41
N THR A 540 -2.70 -39.40 -26.02
CA THR A 540 -1.79 -40.54 -25.83
C THR A 540 -0.65 -40.56 -26.86
N GLY A 541 0.38 -41.37 -26.59
CA GLY A 541 1.44 -41.68 -27.55
C GLY A 541 2.64 -40.72 -27.50
N GLN A 542 2.71 -39.86 -26.50
CA GLN A 542 3.82 -38.92 -26.29
C GLN A 542 4.99 -39.61 -25.60
N ASN A 543 5.54 -40.63 -26.26
CA ASN A 543 6.61 -41.44 -25.69
C ASN A 543 7.97 -40.74 -25.85
N PHE A 544 8.80 -40.83 -24.82
CA PHE A 544 10.16 -40.33 -24.82
C PHE A 544 11.18 -41.47 -24.72
N HIS A 545 12.29 -41.25 -25.42
CA HIS A 545 13.41 -42.15 -25.47
C HIS A 545 14.66 -41.32 -25.21
N MET A 546 15.21 -41.47 -24.00
CA MET A 546 16.33 -40.66 -23.53
C MET A 546 17.64 -41.28 -24.07
N ILE A 547 18.33 -40.52 -24.92
CA ILE A 547 19.64 -40.82 -25.53
C ILE A 547 20.62 -39.75 -25.05
N PRO A 548 21.90 -39.97 -24.75
CA PRO A 548 22.86 -38.89 -24.40
C PRO A 548 23.02 -37.76 -25.49
N ILE A 549 23.17 -36.44 -25.15
CA ILE A 549 23.19 -35.24 -26.08
C ILE A 549 24.56 -34.85 -26.68
N SER A 550 24.55 -34.20 -27.87
CA SER A 550 25.46 -33.11 -28.36
C SER A 550 24.80 -32.10 -29.38
N PHE A 551 24.90 -30.75 -29.24
CA PHE A 551 24.46 -29.67 -30.21
C PHE A 551 25.34 -28.40 -30.12
N ASP A 552 25.68 -27.63 -31.19
CA ASP A 552 26.81 -26.63 -31.27
C ASP A 552 26.55 -25.12 -30.94
N GLY A 553 27.53 -24.43 -30.30
CA GLY A 553 27.67 -22.98 -30.10
C GLY A 553 29.06 -22.44 -30.51
N THR A 554 29.35 -21.13 -30.36
CA THR A 554 30.64 -20.51 -30.76
C THR A 554 31.41 -19.95 -29.56
N VAL A 555 32.71 -20.20 -29.47
CA VAL A 555 33.61 -19.64 -28.45
C VAL A 555 34.66 -18.72 -29.09
N THR A 556 34.97 -17.60 -28.43
CA THR A 556 35.98 -16.63 -28.91
C THR A 556 36.88 -16.15 -27.78
N GLY A 557 38.14 -15.89 -28.09
CA GLY A 557 39.13 -15.39 -27.12
C GLY A 557 40.44 -14.96 -27.78
N THR A 558 41.40 -14.57 -26.96
CA THR A 558 42.74 -14.10 -27.34
C THR A 558 43.84 -14.89 -26.64
N ILE A 559 45.01 -15.00 -27.28
CA ILE A 559 46.19 -15.67 -26.73
C ILE A 559 47.30 -14.66 -26.48
N SER A 560 47.94 -14.75 -25.31
CA SER A 560 49.13 -13.97 -24.94
C SER A 560 50.29 -14.89 -24.55
N LEU A 561 51.51 -14.54 -24.95
CA LEU A 561 52.74 -15.26 -24.59
C LEU A 561 53.59 -14.45 -23.60
N LEU A 562 53.90 -15.03 -22.44
CA LEU A 562 54.74 -14.41 -21.40
C LEU A 562 56.12 -15.07 -21.32
N GLY A 563 57.16 -14.28 -21.59
CA GLY A 563 58.56 -14.72 -21.64
C GLY A 563 58.88 -15.56 -22.89
N GLY A 564 59.98 -15.28 -23.59
CA GLY A 564 60.37 -15.99 -24.82
C GLY A 564 60.07 -15.22 -26.12
N THR A 565 60.19 -15.91 -27.27
CA THR A 565 60.05 -15.33 -28.63
C THR A 565 59.15 -16.17 -29.54
N GLY A 566 58.17 -16.88 -28.97
CA GLY A 566 57.21 -17.68 -29.73
C GLY A 566 56.34 -16.85 -30.68
N ASN A 567 55.76 -17.49 -31.69
CA ASN A 567 54.80 -16.88 -32.61
C ASN A 567 53.38 -17.27 -32.21
N LEU A 568 52.44 -16.32 -32.19
CA LEU A 568 51.05 -16.56 -31.76
C LEU A 568 50.32 -17.50 -32.72
N GLU A 569 50.52 -17.37 -34.03
CA GLU A 569 49.88 -18.22 -35.05
C GLU A 569 50.27 -19.71 -34.94
N ASP A 570 51.39 -20.03 -34.27
CA ASP A 570 51.84 -21.41 -34.07
C ASP A 570 51.18 -22.08 -32.84
N VAL A 571 50.39 -21.34 -32.06
CA VAL A 571 49.68 -21.89 -30.89
C VAL A 571 48.57 -22.82 -31.36
N SER A 572 48.50 -24.01 -30.79
CA SER A 572 47.46 -25.02 -31.06
C SER A 572 46.39 -24.96 -29.97
N ILE A 573 45.13 -24.76 -30.36
CA ILE A 573 43.95 -24.77 -29.49
C ILE A 573 43.15 -26.05 -29.81
N GLN A 574 42.79 -26.83 -28.80
CA GLN A 574 42.05 -28.08 -28.95
C GLN A 574 40.95 -28.18 -27.90
N ILE A 575 39.76 -28.61 -28.32
CA ILE A 575 38.64 -28.91 -27.42
C ILE A 575 38.71 -30.38 -27.04
N GLU A 576 38.53 -30.71 -25.76
CA GLU A 576 38.57 -32.09 -25.30
C GLU A 576 37.47 -32.93 -25.96
N GLY A 577 37.86 -34.07 -26.53
CA GLY A 577 36.98 -34.93 -27.31
C GLY A 577 36.82 -34.53 -28.78
N ASP A 578 37.43 -33.42 -29.21
CA ASP A 578 37.55 -33.02 -30.61
C ASP A 578 38.85 -33.55 -31.24
N ASP A 579 38.75 -34.07 -32.47
CA ASP A 579 39.91 -34.51 -33.25
C ASP A 579 40.56 -33.33 -34.02
N ASP A 580 39.90 -32.18 -34.11
CA ASP A 580 40.38 -30.99 -34.82
C ASP A 580 41.28 -30.08 -33.94
N ILE A 581 42.23 -29.38 -34.58
CA ILE A 581 43.14 -28.41 -33.95
C ILE A 581 42.94 -27.04 -34.61
N TYR A 582 42.80 -26.01 -33.79
CA TYR A 582 42.55 -24.63 -34.18
C TYR A 582 43.76 -23.73 -33.88
N HIS A 583 43.89 -22.62 -34.60
CA HIS A 583 45.01 -21.69 -34.46
C HIS A 583 44.49 -20.24 -34.43
N PRO A 584 45.07 -19.35 -33.61
CA PRO A 584 44.72 -17.92 -33.61
C PRO A 584 45.31 -17.18 -34.81
N ASP A 585 44.88 -15.93 -35.00
CA ASP A 585 45.46 -15.00 -35.99
C ASP A 585 46.74 -14.30 -35.51
N GLU A 586 47.27 -13.38 -36.33
CA GLU A 586 48.52 -12.65 -36.07
C GLU A 586 48.47 -11.76 -34.81
N ASP A 587 47.27 -11.36 -34.38
CA ASP A 587 47.02 -10.56 -33.18
C ASP A 587 46.66 -11.44 -31.97
N GLY A 588 46.61 -12.77 -32.14
CA GLY A 588 46.33 -13.75 -31.10
C GLY A 588 44.85 -14.08 -30.92
N PHE A 589 43.93 -13.58 -31.76
CA PHE A 589 42.50 -13.82 -31.65
C PHE A 589 42.08 -15.15 -32.30
N TYR A 590 41.12 -15.86 -31.70
CA TYR A 590 40.56 -17.10 -32.24
C TYR A 590 39.03 -17.19 -32.08
N SER A 591 38.40 -18.01 -32.94
CA SER A 591 36.96 -18.30 -32.90
C SER A 591 36.72 -19.76 -33.32
N ILE A 592 36.01 -20.52 -32.49
CA ILE A 592 35.73 -21.95 -32.70
C ILE A 592 34.23 -22.20 -32.58
N THR A 593 33.65 -23.01 -33.46
CA THR A 593 32.25 -23.48 -33.37
C THR A 593 32.27 -24.96 -33.01
N TYR A 594 31.59 -25.35 -31.93
CA TYR A 594 31.64 -26.69 -31.35
C TYR A 594 30.35 -27.01 -30.59
N PRO A 595 29.94 -28.29 -30.41
CA PRO A 595 28.90 -28.68 -29.45
C PRO A 595 28.91 -27.80 -28.19
N GLY A 596 27.75 -27.22 -27.89
CA GLY A 596 27.35 -26.61 -26.65
C GLY A 596 27.23 -27.61 -25.52
N GLY A 597 27.46 -27.09 -24.32
CA GLY A 597 27.80 -27.88 -23.16
C GLY A 597 29.03 -27.31 -22.46
N TYR A 598 29.47 -28.03 -21.45
CA TYR A 598 30.69 -27.74 -20.71
C TYR A 598 31.85 -28.46 -21.38
N HIS A 599 32.83 -27.70 -21.84
CA HIS A 599 33.97 -28.24 -22.58
C HIS A 599 35.29 -27.76 -21.98
N ASP A 600 36.26 -28.66 -21.92
CA ASP A 600 37.63 -28.32 -21.58
C ASP A 600 38.36 -27.90 -22.87
N ILE A 601 38.92 -26.69 -22.88
CA ILE A 601 39.62 -26.12 -24.04
C ILE A 601 41.09 -25.92 -23.68
N THR A 602 42.00 -26.51 -24.44
CA THR A 602 43.44 -26.50 -24.19
C THR A 602 44.18 -25.70 -25.24
N ALA A 603 45.01 -24.73 -24.83
CA ALA A 603 45.98 -24.05 -25.68
C ALA A 603 47.41 -24.53 -25.38
N SER A 604 48.21 -24.76 -26.42
CA SER A 604 49.59 -25.25 -26.28
C SER A 604 50.52 -24.71 -27.37
N LEU A 605 51.78 -24.45 -27.00
CA LEU A 605 52.84 -24.04 -27.91
C LEU A 605 54.17 -24.68 -27.46
N GLU A 606 54.96 -25.20 -28.40
CA GLU A 606 56.25 -25.82 -28.07
C GLU A 606 57.18 -24.82 -27.36
N GLY A 607 57.69 -25.20 -26.19
CA GLY A 607 58.51 -24.32 -25.35
C GLY A 607 57.73 -23.39 -24.43
N TYR A 608 56.40 -23.55 -24.33
CA TYR A 608 55.54 -22.87 -23.37
C TYR A 608 54.71 -23.90 -22.59
N THR A 609 54.20 -23.48 -21.44
CA THR A 609 53.20 -24.24 -20.67
C THR A 609 51.92 -24.39 -21.50
N SER A 610 51.30 -25.56 -21.46
CA SER A 610 49.94 -25.75 -21.96
C SER A 610 48.93 -25.37 -20.89
N VAL A 611 47.82 -24.76 -21.29
CA VAL A 611 46.77 -24.34 -20.35
C VAL A 611 45.43 -24.88 -20.82
N THR A 612 44.70 -25.51 -19.91
CA THR A 612 43.34 -26.01 -20.13
C THR A 612 42.37 -25.21 -19.28
N LEU A 613 41.45 -24.51 -19.93
CA LEU A 613 40.29 -23.93 -19.27
C LEU A 613 39.20 -25.00 -19.19
N ARG A 614 38.76 -25.31 -17.97
CA ARG A 614 37.76 -26.36 -17.72
C ARG A 614 36.36 -25.80 -17.67
N ASP A 615 35.38 -26.63 -18.00
CA ASP A 615 33.95 -26.30 -17.88
C ASP A 615 33.56 -25.02 -18.63
N VAL A 616 34.22 -24.72 -19.76
CA VAL A 616 33.86 -23.59 -20.61
C VAL A 616 32.47 -23.84 -21.17
N ILE A 617 31.52 -22.98 -20.82
CA ILE A 617 30.15 -23.09 -21.30
C ILE A 617 30.10 -22.56 -22.73
N ILE A 618 29.98 -23.48 -23.68
CA ILE A 618 29.61 -23.13 -25.04
C ILE A 618 28.09 -23.07 -25.07
N VAL A 619 27.55 -21.84 -25.14
CA VAL A 619 26.10 -21.64 -25.18
C VAL A 619 25.62 -21.86 -26.61
N GLU A 620 24.68 -22.79 -26.77
CA GLU A 620 24.14 -23.16 -28.08
C GLU A 620 23.60 -21.92 -28.83
N ASN A 621 23.94 -21.81 -30.10
CA ASN A 621 23.56 -20.68 -30.97
C ASN A 621 24.00 -19.29 -30.47
N GLN A 622 24.88 -19.21 -29.48
CA GLN A 622 25.45 -17.97 -28.98
C GLN A 622 26.97 -17.95 -29.17
N THR A 623 27.54 -16.76 -28.94
CA THR A 623 29.00 -16.59 -28.83
C THR A 623 29.33 -16.45 -27.36
N THR A 624 30.22 -17.30 -26.85
CA THR A 624 30.85 -17.18 -25.53
C THR A 624 32.17 -16.41 -25.69
N PRO A 625 32.20 -15.09 -25.41
CA PRO A 625 33.43 -14.29 -25.47
C PRO A 625 34.27 -14.42 -24.18
N GLY A 626 35.53 -14.00 -24.24
CA GLY A 626 36.41 -13.87 -23.07
C GLY A 626 37.09 -15.17 -22.64
N VAL A 627 37.20 -16.16 -23.54
CA VAL A 627 37.97 -17.39 -23.28
C VAL A 627 39.43 -17.14 -23.66
N ASP A 628 40.10 -16.29 -22.89
CA ASP A 628 41.47 -15.87 -23.19
C ASP A 628 42.49 -16.88 -22.62
N PHE A 629 43.63 -17.09 -23.29
CA PHE A 629 44.72 -17.94 -22.81
C PHE A 629 46.00 -17.13 -22.63
N VAL A 630 46.73 -17.41 -21.55
CA VAL A 630 48.09 -16.89 -21.34
C VAL A 630 49.05 -18.06 -21.25
N LEU A 631 50.02 -18.19 -22.14
CA LEU A 631 51.03 -19.26 -22.09
C LEU A 631 52.36 -18.71 -21.61
N ILE A 632 53.00 -19.39 -20.66
CA ILE A 632 54.24 -18.94 -20.00
C ILE A 632 55.40 -19.84 -20.41
N ASN A 633 56.56 -19.26 -20.70
CA ASN A 633 57.76 -20.03 -21.01
C ASN A 633 58.42 -20.59 -19.74
N TRP A 634 57.76 -21.58 -19.13
CA TRP A 634 58.31 -22.40 -18.05
C TRP A 634 58.61 -23.80 -18.58
N VAL A 635 59.79 -23.99 -19.18
CA VAL A 635 60.18 -25.28 -19.78
C VAL A 635 60.96 -26.13 -18.78
N PRO A 636 60.46 -27.32 -18.39
CA PRO A 636 61.21 -28.24 -17.55
C PRO A 636 62.53 -28.65 -18.20
N VAL A 637 63.58 -28.77 -17.41
CA VAL A 637 64.87 -29.29 -17.87
C VAL A 637 64.72 -30.71 -18.42
N THR A 638 65.42 -31.02 -19.53
CA THR A 638 65.34 -32.34 -20.20
C THR A 638 66.65 -33.10 -20.09
N GLY A 639 66.60 -34.44 -20.20
CA GLY A 639 67.79 -35.30 -20.16
C GLY A 639 68.28 -35.66 -18.77
N THR A 640 67.47 -35.39 -17.74
CA THR A 640 67.73 -35.69 -16.33
C THR A 640 67.60 -37.19 -16.01
N GLN A 641 68.23 -37.65 -14.93
CA GLN A 641 68.28 -39.09 -14.57
C GLN A 641 67.19 -39.57 -13.61
N TYR A 642 66.60 -38.67 -12.81
CA TYR A 642 65.71 -39.01 -11.70
C TYR A 642 64.37 -38.25 -11.80
N SER A 643 63.32 -38.80 -11.21
CA SER A 643 61.99 -38.16 -11.21
C SER A 643 61.16 -38.49 -9.96
N MET A 644 60.26 -37.58 -9.59
CA MET A 644 59.24 -37.80 -8.56
C MET A 644 57.89 -37.21 -8.97
N SER A 645 56.80 -37.70 -8.37
CA SER A 645 55.45 -37.19 -8.64
C SER A 645 54.74 -36.85 -7.33
N ARG A 646 53.96 -35.76 -7.30
CA ARG A 646 53.28 -35.26 -6.10
C ARG A 646 51.90 -34.69 -6.43
N LEU A 647 50.97 -34.83 -5.49
CA LEU A 647 49.77 -33.99 -5.39
C LEU A 647 50.08 -32.83 -4.44
N VAL A 648 49.90 -31.61 -4.94
CA VAL A 648 50.10 -30.39 -4.17
C VAL A 648 48.83 -29.56 -4.18
N ASN A 649 48.55 -28.94 -3.05
CA ASN A 649 47.48 -27.97 -2.94
C ASN A 649 48.10 -26.61 -2.68
N LEU A 650 47.75 -25.63 -3.50
CA LEU A 650 48.32 -24.31 -3.41
C LEU A 650 47.20 -23.35 -3.03
N THR A 651 47.42 -22.63 -1.94
CA THR A 651 46.49 -21.60 -1.50
C THR A 651 47.09 -20.23 -1.71
N LEU A 652 46.30 -19.32 -2.26
CA LEU A 652 46.56 -17.88 -2.27
C LEU A 652 45.52 -17.26 -1.37
N ASP A 653 45.94 -16.49 -0.36
CA ASP A 653 45.01 -15.95 0.66
C ASP A 653 44.18 -17.02 1.41
N GLY A 654 44.69 -18.24 1.55
CA GLY A 654 43.94 -19.34 2.18
C GLY A 654 42.77 -19.89 1.33
N GLN A 655 42.60 -19.38 0.11
CA GLN A 655 41.69 -19.90 -0.90
C GLN A 655 42.43 -20.87 -1.83
N PHE A 656 41.78 -21.96 -2.23
CA PHE A 656 42.37 -22.91 -3.17
C PHE A 656 42.43 -22.29 -4.57
N ILE A 657 43.63 -22.29 -5.16
CA ILE A 657 43.77 -21.93 -6.57
C ILE A 657 43.41 -23.17 -7.39
N CYS A 658 42.24 -23.12 -8.03
CA CYS A 658 41.83 -24.12 -9.00
C CYS A 658 42.46 -23.86 -10.38
N GLY A 659 42.66 -24.93 -11.15
CA GLY A 659 43.20 -24.85 -12.51
C GLY A 659 42.21 -24.35 -13.57
N GLY A 660 40.92 -24.23 -13.25
CA GLY A 660 39.87 -23.87 -14.22
C GLY A 660 39.86 -22.41 -14.69
N MET A 661 40.69 -21.53 -14.12
CA MET A 661 40.68 -20.09 -14.41
C MET A 661 42.02 -19.60 -15.00
N ASN A 662 42.66 -20.34 -15.92
CA ASN A 662 43.92 -19.94 -16.58
C ASN A 662 45.16 -19.86 -15.64
N ASN A 663 45.00 -20.24 -14.37
CA ASN A 663 46.09 -20.26 -13.41
C ASN A 663 47.10 -21.35 -13.79
N GLN A 664 48.39 -21.09 -13.60
CA GLN A 664 49.45 -22.05 -13.93
C GLN A 664 50.40 -22.24 -12.78
N VAL A 665 50.84 -23.48 -12.57
CA VAL A 665 51.74 -23.84 -11.48
C VAL A 665 52.94 -24.59 -12.03
N ALA A 666 54.14 -24.25 -11.57
CA ALA A 666 55.36 -25.00 -11.91
C ALA A 666 56.31 -25.12 -10.71
N ALA A 667 57.05 -26.23 -10.66
CA ALA A 667 58.13 -26.47 -9.72
C ALA A 667 59.45 -25.91 -10.24
N PHE A 668 60.23 -25.36 -9.33
CA PHE A 668 61.53 -24.77 -9.61
C PHE A 668 62.56 -25.22 -8.58
N HIS A 669 63.81 -25.25 -9.03
CA HIS A 669 64.99 -25.31 -8.18
C HIS A 669 65.94 -24.18 -8.53
N THR A 670 66.63 -23.66 -7.52
CA THR A 670 67.71 -22.70 -7.69
C THR A 670 69.03 -23.35 -7.29
N ASP A 671 69.97 -23.41 -8.24
CA ASP A 671 71.29 -24.01 -7.99
C ASP A 671 72.21 -23.10 -7.14
N LEU A 672 73.40 -23.62 -6.80
CA LEU A 672 74.41 -22.88 -6.02
C LEU A 672 74.98 -21.63 -6.74
N GLU A 673 74.71 -21.46 -8.04
CA GLU A 673 75.06 -20.27 -8.83
C GLU A 673 73.89 -19.27 -8.94
N ASN A 674 72.80 -19.50 -8.20
CA ASN A 674 71.54 -18.74 -8.23
C ASN A 674 70.83 -18.76 -9.59
N VAL A 675 71.01 -19.82 -10.38
CA VAL A 675 70.26 -20.03 -11.63
C VAL A 675 69.00 -20.82 -11.30
N GLU A 676 67.86 -20.17 -11.49
CA GLU A 676 66.56 -20.80 -11.36
C GLU A 676 66.26 -21.62 -12.62
N THR A 677 65.81 -22.86 -12.42
CA THR A 677 65.46 -23.76 -13.51
C THR A 677 64.15 -24.49 -13.19
N CYS A 678 63.24 -24.53 -14.16
CA CYS A 678 61.98 -25.25 -14.03
C CYS A 678 62.25 -26.76 -13.99
N ARG A 679 61.63 -27.43 -13.03
CA ARG A 679 61.78 -28.87 -12.76
C ARG A 679 60.54 -29.66 -13.14
N GLY A 680 59.41 -29.00 -13.32
CA GLY A 680 58.13 -29.63 -13.67
C GLY A 680 57.03 -28.60 -13.79
N ILE A 681 56.04 -28.85 -14.64
CA ILE A 681 54.80 -28.08 -14.73
C ILE A 681 53.72 -28.93 -14.08
N ALA A 682 52.85 -28.32 -13.26
CA ALA A 682 51.75 -29.02 -12.64
C ALA A 682 50.53 -29.04 -13.57
N GLU A 683 49.84 -30.16 -13.55
CA GLU A 683 48.54 -30.39 -14.18
C GLU A 683 47.47 -30.38 -13.09
N TRP A 684 46.31 -29.80 -13.38
CA TRP A 684 45.20 -29.82 -12.43
C TRP A 684 44.51 -31.19 -12.46
N ASP A 685 44.40 -31.86 -11.32
CA ASP A 685 43.73 -33.17 -11.16
C ASP A 685 42.21 -32.98 -10.96
N GLU A 686 41.42 -33.94 -11.43
CA GLU A 686 39.94 -33.97 -11.29
C GLU A 686 39.48 -34.01 -9.83
N ASN A 687 40.34 -34.45 -8.91
CA ASN A 687 40.07 -34.48 -7.49
C ASN A 687 40.34 -33.14 -6.77
N GLY A 688 40.66 -32.07 -7.51
CA GLY A 688 40.83 -30.72 -6.95
C GLY A 688 42.22 -30.42 -6.41
N TYR A 689 43.27 -31.06 -6.95
CA TYR A 689 44.66 -30.86 -6.54
C TYR A 689 45.56 -30.61 -7.76
N TRP A 690 46.72 -29.98 -7.59
CA TRP A 690 47.73 -29.89 -8.63
C TRP A 690 48.61 -31.15 -8.61
N PHE A 691 48.56 -31.95 -9.65
CA PHE A 691 49.45 -33.08 -9.86
C PHE A 691 50.71 -32.62 -10.61
N ILE A 692 51.90 -32.90 -10.07
CA ILE A 692 53.14 -32.43 -10.67
C ILE A 692 54.21 -33.52 -10.76
N HIS A 693 54.76 -33.66 -11.96
CA HIS A 693 55.95 -34.48 -12.24
C HIS A 693 57.19 -33.60 -12.21
N ILE A 694 58.12 -33.92 -11.31
CA ILE A 694 59.33 -33.15 -11.06
C ILE A 694 60.52 -34.01 -11.47
N VAL A 695 61.46 -33.46 -12.24
CA VAL A 695 62.66 -34.16 -12.72
C VAL A 695 63.94 -33.57 -12.13
N SER A 696 64.97 -34.38 -11.90
CA SER A 696 66.25 -33.95 -11.32
C SER A 696 67.44 -34.78 -11.82
N ASP A 697 68.64 -34.21 -11.78
CA ASP A 697 69.91 -34.93 -11.94
C ASP A 697 70.49 -35.44 -10.61
N GLU A 698 69.87 -35.11 -9.48
CA GLU A 698 70.24 -35.60 -8.16
C GLU A 698 69.25 -36.66 -7.67
N GLN A 699 69.76 -37.74 -7.07
CA GLN A 699 68.92 -38.85 -6.62
C GLN A 699 68.03 -38.47 -5.41
N GLN A 700 68.48 -37.51 -4.60
CA GLN A 700 67.77 -36.96 -3.44
C GLN A 700 68.43 -35.64 -2.98
N GLY A 701 67.69 -34.78 -2.27
CA GLY A 701 68.24 -33.63 -1.54
C GLY A 701 68.10 -32.26 -2.22
N GLU A 702 67.57 -32.20 -3.44
CA GLU A 702 67.30 -30.95 -4.14
C GLU A 702 66.04 -30.27 -3.57
N GLU A 703 66.11 -28.99 -3.19
CA GLU A 703 64.95 -28.24 -2.69
C GLU A 703 64.09 -27.71 -3.85
N ILE A 704 62.80 -28.07 -3.84
CA ILE A 704 61.82 -27.72 -4.87
C ILE A 704 60.76 -26.78 -4.30
N TYR A 705 60.62 -25.60 -4.88
CA TYR A 705 59.55 -24.64 -4.56
C TYR A 705 58.63 -24.44 -5.77
N PHE A 706 57.47 -23.83 -5.55
CA PHE A 706 56.45 -23.65 -6.58
C PHE A 706 56.29 -22.18 -6.95
N LYS A 707 56.04 -21.92 -8.23
CA LYS A 707 55.54 -20.63 -8.72
C LYS A 707 54.15 -20.78 -9.29
N ILE A 708 53.35 -19.73 -9.11
CA ILE A 708 51.98 -19.68 -9.58
C ILE A 708 51.80 -18.41 -10.40
N TYR A 709 51.27 -18.55 -11.61
CA TYR A 709 50.66 -17.44 -12.33
C TYR A 709 49.18 -17.41 -11.98
N GLU A 710 48.72 -16.26 -11.48
CA GLU A 710 47.31 -16.03 -11.18
C GLU A 710 46.73 -15.10 -12.25
N SER A 711 45.69 -15.58 -12.93
CA SER A 711 45.21 -14.97 -14.17
C SER A 711 44.47 -13.65 -13.99
N TYR A 712 43.94 -13.39 -12.78
CA TYR A 712 43.17 -12.19 -12.48
C TYR A 712 44.05 -10.97 -12.20
N THR A 713 45.15 -11.20 -11.48
CA THR A 713 46.19 -10.20 -11.18
C THR A 713 47.24 -10.12 -12.28
N GLU A 714 47.31 -11.13 -13.16
CA GLU A 714 48.32 -11.31 -14.20
C GLU A 714 49.76 -11.37 -13.65
N ASP A 715 49.92 -11.72 -12.36
CA ASP A 715 51.19 -11.75 -11.64
C ASP A 715 51.70 -13.18 -11.39
N ILE A 716 53.02 -13.31 -11.18
CA ILE A 716 53.67 -14.57 -10.78
C ILE A 716 54.10 -14.52 -9.31
N TYR A 717 53.54 -15.42 -8.50
CA TYR A 717 53.82 -15.59 -7.08
C TYR A 717 54.71 -16.81 -6.82
N THR A 718 55.41 -16.83 -5.69
CA THR A 718 56.30 -17.93 -5.26
C THR A 718 55.87 -18.48 -3.91
N SER A 719 55.82 -19.80 -3.76
CA SER A 719 55.39 -20.46 -2.52
C SER A 719 56.35 -20.24 -1.35
N ILE A 720 55.79 -20.19 -0.14
CA ILE A 720 56.58 -20.25 1.10
C ILE A 720 56.80 -21.72 1.48
N GLY A 721 58.07 -22.12 1.57
CA GLY A 721 58.47 -23.50 1.84
C GLY A 721 58.91 -24.25 0.57
N ALA A 722 59.69 -25.31 0.76
CA ALA A 722 60.19 -26.15 -0.30
C ALA A 722 60.03 -27.63 0.08
N LEU A 723 59.88 -28.47 -0.93
CA LEU A 723 59.85 -29.91 -0.85
C LEU A 723 61.23 -30.47 -1.21
N GLU A 724 61.76 -31.41 -0.43
CA GLU A 724 62.99 -32.12 -0.79
C GLU A 724 62.69 -33.18 -1.85
N PHE A 725 63.47 -33.18 -2.94
CA PHE A 725 63.37 -34.15 -4.02
C PHE A 725 63.84 -35.53 -3.57
N GLU A 726 63.11 -36.58 -3.96
CA GLU A 726 63.48 -37.99 -3.74
C GLU A 726 63.04 -38.87 -4.92
N ASP A 727 63.99 -39.55 -5.57
CA ASP A 727 63.73 -40.35 -6.76
C ASP A 727 62.71 -41.49 -6.56
N CYS A 728 61.91 -41.77 -7.60
CA CYS A 728 60.93 -42.86 -7.67
C CYS A 728 59.83 -42.81 -6.58
N THR A 729 59.58 -41.65 -5.98
CA THR A 729 58.53 -41.50 -4.97
C THR A 729 57.21 -41.01 -5.58
N TYR A 730 56.12 -41.68 -5.19
CA TYR A 730 54.74 -41.30 -5.44
C TYR A 730 54.00 -41.29 -4.09
N SER A 731 53.20 -40.25 -3.84
CA SER A 731 52.47 -40.07 -2.58
C SER A 731 51.10 -39.47 -2.84
N ASP A 732 50.04 -40.13 -2.35
CA ASP A 732 48.67 -39.60 -2.31
C ASP A 732 48.46 -38.58 -1.16
N LEU A 733 49.48 -38.39 -0.30
CA LEU A 733 49.47 -37.37 0.73
C LEU A 733 49.54 -35.99 0.07
N VAL A 734 48.48 -35.19 0.24
CA VAL A 734 48.37 -33.83 -0.29
C VAL A 734 49.24 -32.88 0.54
N TYR A 735 50.20 -32.22 -0.10
CA TYR A 735 51.01 -31.18 0.54
C TYR A 735 50.41 -29.81 0.27
N CYS A 736 50.01 -29.10 1.34
CA CYS A 736 49.50 -27.74 1.23
C CYS A 736 50.64 -26.73 1.32
N PHE A 737 50.81 -25.91 0.29
CA PHE A 737 51.76 -24.81 0.25
C PHE A 737 51.02 -23.48 0.18
N TYR A 738 51.39 -22.57 1.07
CA TYR A 738 50.82 -21.23 1.12
C TYR A 738 51.60 -20.29 0.21
N VAL A 739 50.87 -19.53 -0.59
CA VAL A 739 51.38 -18.45 -1.42
C VAL A 739 50.78 -17.15 -0.87
N PRO A 740 51.59 -16.22 -0.36
CA PRO A 740 51.08 -14.95 0.13
C PRO A 740 50.62 -14.08 -1.05
N SER A 741 49.37 -13.62 -0.97
CA SER A 741 48.79 -12.58 -1.84
C SER A 741 49.25 -11.19 -1.39
N PRO A 742 49.05 -10.13 -2.20
CA PRO A 742 49.13 -8.77 -1.70
C PRO A 742 48.19 -8.51 -0.50
N VAL A 743 48.68 -7.69 0.43
CA VAL A 743 47.92 -7.16 1.57
C VAL A 743 46.64 -6.47 1.07
N ARG A 744 45.48 -6.89 1.58
CA ARG A 744 44.18 -6.27 1.32
C ARG A 744 43.89 -5.22 2.39
N MET A 745 43.09 -4.22 2.01
CA MET A 745 42.65 -3.14 2.88
C MET A 745 41.13 -3.20 3.00
N HIS A 746 40.61 -3.30 4.22
CA HIS A 746 39.19 -3.11 4.48
C HIS A 746 38.96 -1.69 5.01
N THR A 747 37.93 -1.00 4.52
CA THR A 747 37.63 0.39 4.89
C THR A 747 36.18 0.51 5.34
N TYR A 748 35.94 1.10 6.52
CA TYR A 748 34.61 1.43 7.03
C TYR A 748 34.68 2.59 8.03
N ASP A 749 33.55 3.23 8.31
CA ASP A 749 33.50 4.37 9.23
C ASP A 749 33.33 3.91 10.68
N LEU A 750 33.97 4.62 11.60
CA LEU A 750 33.76 4.49 13.05
C LEU A 750 33.11 5.78 13.55
N ILE A 751 31.91 5.67 14.13
CA ILE A 751 31.18 6.81 14.69
C ILE A 751 31.61 7.08 16.14
N GLU A 752 31.26 8.26 16.66
CA GLU A 752 31.47 8.57 18.08
C GLU A 752 30.69 7.59 18.98
N ASN A 753 31.25 7.27 20.16
CA ASN A 753 30.74 6.27 21.10
C ASN A 753 30.91 4.82 20.61
N TRP A 754 29.92 3.96 20.84
CA TRP A 754 30.06 2.51 20.62
C TRP A 754 29.89 2.15 19.15
N ASN A 755 30.72 1.24 18.65
CA ASN A 755 30.69 0.66 17.31
C ASN A 755 30.72 -0.87 17.48
N TRP A 756 29.77 -1.59 16.92
CA TRP A 756 29.78 -3.06 16.92
C TRP A 756 30.44 -3.54 15.63
N THR A 757 31.54 -4.26 15.74
CA THR A 757 32.40 -4.56 14.60
C THR A 757 32.95 -5.99 14.62
N SER A 758 33.38 -6.44 13.45
CA SER A 758 34.01 -7.72 13.22
C SER A 758 35.19 -7.55 12.26
N PHE A 759 36.21 -8.39 12.41
CA PHE A 759 37.40 -8.37 11.57
C PHE A 759 37.38 -9.59 10.65
N ASN A 760 37.40 -9.33 9.34
CA ASN A 760 37.28 -10.31 8.27
C ASN A 760 38.59 -10.48 7.45
N LEU A 761 39.70 -9.89 7.91
CA LEU A 761 41.05 -10.11 7.37
C LEU A 761 42.00 -10.65 8.46
N PHE A 762 43.02 -11.39 8.03
CA PHE A 762 44.18 -11.83 8.79
C PHE A 762 45.26 -10.75 8.83
N PRO A 763 45.38 -9.97 9.91
CA PRO A 763 46.41 -8.93 9.99
C PRO A 763 47.81 -9.55 10.16
N ASP A 764 48.83 -8.84 9.67
CA ASP A 764 50.23 -9.26 9.84
C ASP A 764 50.66 -9.34 11.32
N ASP A 765 50.04 -8.51 12.17
CA ASP A 765 50.13 -8.55 13.63
C ASP A 765 48.73 -8.59 14.25
N TYR A 766 48.48 -9.61 15.05
CA TYR A 766 47.19 -9.84 15.71
C TYR A 766 47.00 -8.95 16.95
N ALA A 767 48.02 -8.22 17.38
CA ALA A 767 47.90 -7.32 18.52
C ALA A 767 46.98 -6.14 18.20
N PHE A 768 46.00 -5.87 19.05
CA PHE A 768 45.12 -4.70 18.87
C PHE A 768 45.87 -3.37 18.89
N SER A 769 47.03 -3.32 19.55
CA SER A 769 47.92 -2.16 19.48
C SER A 769 48.47 -1.87 18.08
N SER A 770 48.50 -2.87 17.19
CA SER A 770 48.87 -2.72 15.78
C SER A 770 47.64 -2.50 14.90
N ILE A 771 46.56 -3.27 15.11
CA ILE A 771 45.35 -3.17 14.29
C ILE A 771 44.67 -1.80 14.43
N LEU A 772 44.71 -1.22 15.64
CA LEU A 772 44.10 0.06 15.96
C LEU A 772 45.10 1.24 15.90
N GLU A 773 46.34 1.02 15.41
CA GLU A 773 47.34 2.08 15.20
C GLU A 773 46.83 3.25 14.35
N PRO A 774 45.97 3.05 13.32
CA PRO A 774 45.41 4.16 12.54
C PRO A 774 44.60 5.16 13.36
N LEU A 775 44.14 4.78 14.56
CA LEU A 775 43.39 5.63 15.48
C LEU A 775 44.36 6.36 16.43
N THR A 776 44.10 7.64 16.68
CA THR A 776 44.91 8.40 17.64
C THR A 776 44.45 8.17 19.08
N PRO A 777 45.32 8.43 20.08
CA PRO A 777 44.94 8.49 21.50
C PRO A 777 43.69 9.29 21.84
N ASP A 778 43.37 10.30 21.02
CA ASP A 778 42.22 11.17 21.22
C ASP A 778 40.95 10.60 20.54
N ASP A 779 41.07 9.55 19.71
CA ASP A 779 39.95 8.98 18.96
C ASP A 779 39.30 7.77 19.65
N ILE A 780 40.07 6.94 20.35
CA ILE A 780 39.62 5.65 20.90
C ILE A 780 39.77 5.55 22.42
N PHE A 781 38.75 4.99 23.07
CA PHE A 781 38.76 4.71 24.50
C PHE A 781 39.02 3.23 24.81
N GLN A 782 38.23 2.34 24.22
CA GLN A 782 38.21 0.92 24.60
C GLN A 782 37.75 0.01 23.47
N ILE A 783 38.31 -1.19 23.38
CA ILE A 783 37.74 -2.32 22.64
C ILE A 783 37.42 -3.47 23.61
N LYS A 784 36.32 -4.20 23.38
CA LYS A 784 35.94 -5.34 24.21
C LYS A 784 35.22 -6.46 23.44
N THR A 785 35.26 -7.66 24.02
CA THR A 785 34.41 -8.82 23.69
C THR A 785 33.40 -9.05 24.82
N GLN A 786 32.70 -10.18 24.80
CA GLN A 786 31.77 -10.60 25.86
C GLN A 786 32.48 -10.84 27.21
N GLY A 787 33.73 -11.33 27.19
CA GLY A 787 34.46 -11.76 28.39
C GLY A 787 35.67 -10.90 28.78
N SER A 788 36.19 -10.06 27.87
CA SER A 788 37.44 -9.33 28.09
C SER A 788 37.41 -7.94 27.45
N PHE A 789 38.31 -7.05 27.90
CA PHE A 789 38.44 -5.69 27.38
C PHE A 789 39.91 -5.27 27.26
N TYR A 790 40.14 -4.22 26.47
CA TYR A 790 41.42 -3.55 26.28
C TYR A 790 41.15 -2.05 26.17
N THR A 791 41.67 -1.29 27.13
CA THR A 791 41.42 0.16 27.25
C THR A 791 42.71 0.92 26.97
N TYR A 792 42.60 2.04 26.26
CA TYR A 792 43.69 2.97 26.01
C TYR A 792 43.72 4.06 27.09
N GLU A 793 44.69 4.01 28.00
CA GLU A 793 44.85 5.01 29.06
C GLU A 793 46.32 5.45 29.20
N TYR A 794 46.56 6.75 29.36
CA TYR A 794 47.89 7.34 29.57
C TYR A 794 48.95 7.04 28.48
N GLY A 795 48.52 6.77 27.24
CA GLY A 795 49.41 6.50 26.12
C GLY A 795 49.82 5.04 25.95
N GLU A 796 49.26 4.13 26.75
CA GLU A 796 49.50 2.68 26.66
C GLU A 796 48.17 1.91 26.70
N TRP A 797 48.14 0.76 26.04
CA TRP A 797 47.00 -0.14 26.08
C TRP A 797 47.07 -1.10 27.28
N THR A 798 45.96 -1.26 28.01
CA THR A 798 45.89 -2.13 29.19
C THR A 798 44.63 -2.99 29.20
N GLY A 799 44.75 -4.26 29.58
CA GLY A 799 43.62 -5.21 29.64
C GLY A 799 44.01 -6.62 29.22
N GLU A 800 43.04 -7.53 29.24
CA GLU A 800 43.24 -8.97 28.97
C GLU A 800 43.03 -9.32 27.48
N LEU A 801 42.39 -8.43 26.70
CA LEU A 801 42.09 -8.60 25.28
C LEU A 801 43.19 -7.96 24.40
N ALA A 802 44.43 -8.45 24.51
CA ALA A 802 45.55 -7.85 23.76
C ALA A 802 45.61 -8.26 22.28
N TYR A 803 44.93 -9.34 21.89
CA TYR A 803 45.02 -9.94 20.56
C TYR A 803 43.64 -10.22 19.95
N LEU A 804 43.57 -10.12 18.63
CA LEU A 804 42.41 -10.46 17.81
C LEU A 804 42.13 -11.98 17.81
N ASN A 805 40.87 -12.34 17.96
CA ASN A 805 40.29 -13.65 17.75
C ASN A 805 39.19 -13.55 16.70
N LEU A 806 39.33 -14.27 15.59
CA LEU A 806 38.48 -14.09 14.41
C LEU A 806 37.04 -14.57 14.58
N GLN A 807 36.77 -15.43 15.57
CA GLN A 807 35.42 -15.94 15.85
C GLN A 807 34.59 -14.96 16.69
N ASP A 808 35.24 -14.01 17.37
CA ASP A 808 34.59 -13.10 18.31
C ASP A 808 34.09 -11.82 17.62
N SER A 809 32.91 -11.35 18.03
CA SER A 809 32.46 -9.99 17.76
C SER A 809 33.04 -8.99 18.76
N TYR A 810 33.27 -7.76 18.32
CA TYR A 810 33.89 -6.70 19.11
C TYR A 810 32.99 -5.48 19.24
N LYS A 811 33.14 -4.76 20.35
CA LYS A 811 32.60 -3.42 20.52
C LYS A 811 33.72 -2.42 20.79
N ILE A 812 33.83 -1.40 19.96
CA ILE A 812 34.82 -0.32 20.09
C ILE A 812 34.11 0.94 20.59
N ASN A 813 34.63 1.56 21.65
CA ASN A 813 34.18 2.85 22.14
C ASN A 813 35.15 3.94 21.68
N MET A 814 34.62 4.89 20.90
CA MET A 814 35.33 6.01 20.29
C MET A 814 34.97 7.31 21.02
N PHE A 815 35.95 8.19 21.17
CA PHE A 815 35.77 9.57 21.61
C PHE A 815 35.43 10.51 20.45
N ASN A 816 35.91 10.22 19.24
CA ASN A 816 35.63 11.01 18.04
C ASN A 816 35.30 10.07 16.88
N ALA A 817 34.41 10.51 15.99
CA ALA A 817 34.15 9.78 14.74
C ALA A 817 35.38 9.83 13.82
N VAL A 818 35.68 8.72 13.16
CA VAL A 818 36.76 8.54 12.19
C VAL A 818 36.15 7.95 10.92
N GLU A 819 36.11 8.74 9.87
CA GLU A 819 35.72 8.30 8.52
C GLU A 819 36.87 7.52 7.88
N GLY A 820 36.55 6.41 7.22
CA GLY A 820 37.49 5.58 6.49
C GLY A 820 38.55 4.93 7.37
N PHE A 821 38.16 4.39 8.54
CA PHE A 821 39.05 3.52 9.30
C PHE A 821 39.49 2.34 8.43
N GLN A 822 40.79 2.10 8.39
CA GLN A 822 41.43 1.13 7.53
C GLN A 822 42.27 0.18 8.34
N TYR A 823 42.14 -1.11 8.06
CA TYR A 823 43.10 -2.10 8.52
C TYR A 823 43.44 -3.08 7.41
N ASN A 824 44.66 -3.60 7.49
CA ASN A 824 45.29 -4.36 6.45
C ASN A 824 45.48 -5.81 6.88
N GLY A 825 45.30 -6.73 5.94
CA GLY A 825 45.50 -8.16 6.18
C GLY A 825 45.27 -9.01 4.95
N THR A 826 45.47 -10.31 5.10
CA THR A 826 45.16 -11.33 4.08
C THR A 826 43.73 -11.83 4.26
N ALA A 827 43.11 -12.44 3.25
CA ALA A 827 41.72 -12.90 3.39
C ALA A 827 41.59 -14.10 4.35
N ILE A 828 40.45 -14.23 5.03
CA ILE A 828 40.12 -15.36 5.89
C ILE A 828 39.29 -16.38 5.10
N ASN A 829 39.59 -17.68 5.25
CA ASN A 829 38.72 -18.76 4.78
C ASN A 829 37.67 -19.11 5.86
N PRO A 830 36.37 -18.80 5.67
CA PRO A 830 35.36 -18.99 6.70
C PRO A 830 35.20 -20.45 7.14
N GLN A 831 35.52 -21.40 6.26
CA GLN A 831 35.37 -22.84 6.51
C GLN A 831 36.35 -23.39 7.56
N LEU A 832 37.45 -22.68 7.83
CA LEU A 832 38.48 -23.12 8.79
C LEU A 832 38.25 -22.56 10.20
N TYR A 833 37.28 -21.66 10.38
CA TYR A 833 37.02 -20.96 11.64
C TYR A 833 35.55 -21.12 12.07
N PRO A 834 35.10 -22.36 12.37
CA PRO A 834 33.73 -22.61 12.83
C PRO A 834 33.46 -21.89 14.15
N ILE A 835 32.33 -21.21 14.26
CA ILE A 835 31.97 -20.46 15.48
C ILE A 835 31.27 -21.41 16.44
N VAL A 836 31.80 -21.52 17.65
CA VAL A 836 31.19 -22.30 18.74
C VAL A 836 30.07 -21.47 19.36
N LEU A 837 28.89 -22.07 19.47
CA LEU A 837 27.71 -21.46 20.09
C LEU A 837 27.46 -22.09 21.47
N GLU A 838 27.23 -21.23 22.43
CA GLU A 838 26.75 -21.54 23.77
C GLU A 838 25.24 -21.25 23.85
N GLU A 839 24.59 -21.69 24.92
CA GLU A 839 23.21 -21.30 25.22
C GLU A 839 23.10 -19.78 25.41
N GLU A 840 21.94 -19.21 25.05
CA GLU A 840 21.68 -17.77 25.13
C GLU A 840 22.59 -16.94 24.19
N TYR A 841 23.25 -15.91 24.69
CA TYR A 841 23.87 -14.85 23.88
C TYR A 841 25.30 -15.18 23.46
N ASN A 842 25.53 -15.15 22.15
CA ASN A 842 26.79 -15.40 21.48
C ASN A 842 27.23 -14.18 20.67
N TRP A 843 28.43 -13.66 20.92
CA TRP A 843 28.99 -12.52 20.19
C TRP A 843 29.79 -13.04 18.99
N ILE A 844 29.13 -13.13 17.83
CA ILE A 844 29.66 -13.83 16.65
C ILE A 844 30.25 -12.84 15.63
N SER A 845 31.44 -13.16 15.12
CA SER A 845 32.08 -12.38 14.06
C SER A 845 31.47 -12.67 12.69
N TYR A 846 31.48 -11.70 11.78
CA TYR A 846 31.24 -11.92 10.35
C TYR A 846 32.56 -11.93 9.57
N ILE A 847 33.04 -13.13 9.23
CA ILE A 847 34.31 -13.38 8.54
C ILE A 847 34.24 -13.52 7.01
N PRO A 848 33.06 -13.67 6.34
CA PRO A 848 33.01 -13.57 4.89
C PRO A 848 33.48 -12.22 4.34
N LEU A 849 33.95 -12.21 3.08
CA LEU A 849 34.46 -11.01 2.41
C LEU A 849 33.37 -10.19 1.68
N LYS A 850 32.22 -10.79 1.38
CA LYS A 850 31.09 -10.16 0.69
C LYS A 850 29.86 -10.17 1.62
N THR A 851 28.96 -9.22 1.43
CA THR A 851 27.62 -9.22 2.06
C THR A 851 26.82 -10.44 1.62
N LEU A 852 26.15 -11.10 2.56
CA LEU A 852 25.25 -12.22 2.31
C LEU A 852 23.85 -11.92 2.86
N ALA A 853 22.82 -12.47 2.23
CA ALA A 853 21.47 -12.49 2.81
C ALA A 853 21.49 -13.25 4.15
N LEU A 854 20.66 -12.84 5.12
CA LEU A 854 20.67 -13.40 6.47
C LEU A 854 20.49 -14.93 6.48
N GLU A 855 19.53 -15.42 5.68
CA GLU A 855 19.23 -16.84 5.54
C GLU A 855 20.39 -17.64 4.93
N GLN A 856 21.11 -17.04 3.98
CA GLN A 856 22.28 -17.65 3.36
C GLN A 856 23.48 -17.67 4.33
N ALA A 857 23.67 -16.61 5.12
CA ALA A 857 24.75 -16.51 6.09
C ALA A 857 24.59 -17.54 7.22
N LEU A 858 23.36 -17.82 7.64
CA LEU A 858 23.03 -18.75 8.73
C LEU A 858 22.53 -20.11 8.25
N SER A 859 22.79 -20.48 6.99
CA SER A 859 22.24 -21.71 6.39
C SER A 859 22.74 -23.02 7.03
N ASP A 860 23.89 -22.98 7.71
CA ASP A 860 24.47 -24.12 8.44
C ASP A 860 23.74 -24.39 9.77
N LEU A 861 22.93 -23.44 10.24
CA LEU A 861 22.13 -23.57 11.46
C LEU A 861 20.71 -24.07 11.13
N ASN A 862 20.19 -24.96 11.98
CA ASN A 862 18.75 -25.15 12.09
C ASN A 862 18.16 -23.96 12.86
N TRP A 863 17.08 -23.35 12.38
CA TRP A 863 16.50 -22.16 12.99
C TRP A 863 15.34 -22.53 13.93
N PRO A 864 15.58 -22.66 15.25
CA PRO A 864 14.48 -22.85 16.20
C PRO A 864 13.63 -21.58 16.30
N ASP A 865 12.40 -21.74 16.80
CA ASP A 865 11.57 -20.60 17.17
C ASP A 865 12.27 -19.76 18.23
N SER A 866 12.13 -18.44 18.11
CA SER A 866 12.81 -17.45 18.96
C SER A 866 14.33 -17.38 18.80
N LEU A 867 14.92 -18.03 17.78
CA LEU A 867 16.29 -17.71 17.37
C LEU A 867 16.35 -16.24 16.99
N MET A 868 17.28 -15.49 17.58
CA MET A 868 17.37 -14.05 17.37
C MET A 868 18.79 -13.68 16.99
N ILE A 869 18.92 -12.73 16.07
CA ILE A 869 20.18 -12.11 15.71
C ILE A 869 20.03 -10.60 15.64
N LYS A 870 21.03 -9.87 16.14
CA LYS A 870 21.02 -8.41 16.18
C LYS A 870 22.41 -7.81 15.97
N THR A 871 22.42 -6.64 15.36
CA THR A 871 23.54 -5.70 15.36
C THR A 871 23.18 -4.49 16.21
N GLN A 872 23.95 -3.39 16.12
CA GLN A 872 23.77 -2.22 16.98
C GLN A 872 22.37 -1.60 16.86
N ASN A 873 21.84 -1.47 15.65
CA ASN A 873 20.59 -0.76 15.36
C ASN A 873 19.55 -1.57 14.54
N LYS A 874 19.84 -2.83 14.20
CA LYS A 874 18.92 -3.73 13.49
C LYS A 874 18.87 -5.11 14.16
N SER A 875 17.75 -5.80 14.04
CA SER A 875 17.58 -7.18 14.53
C SER A 875 16.57 -7.98 13.72
N ALA A 876 16.62 -9.29 13.88
CA ALA A 876 15.63 -10.23 13.37
C ALA A 876 15.41 -11.38 14.36
N VAL A 877 14.18 -11.87 14.42
CA VAL A 877 13.76 -13.02 15.26
C VAL A 877 13.03 -14.02 14.39
N HIS A 878 13.37 -15.29 14.50
CA HIS A 878 12.76 -16.37 13.74
C HIS A 878 11.48 -16.91 14.41
N PHE A 879 10.38 -16.97 13.66
CA PHE A 879 9.11 -17.56 14.06
C PHE A 879 8.59 -18.49 12.94
N ALA A 880 8.80 -19.80 13.08
CA ALA A 880 8.48 -20.80 12.07
C ALA A 880 6.98 -20.84 11.71
N GLU A 881 6.08 -20.66 12.68
CA GLU A 881 4.63 -20.65 12.44
C GLU A 881 4.11 -19.39 11.73
N TYR A 882 4.93 -18.33 11.61
CA TYR A 882 4.53 -17.01 11.11
C TYR A 882 5.34 -16.54 9.89
N GLY A 883 5.96 -17.46 9.16
CA GLY A 883 6.64 -17.17 7.89
C GLY A 883 8.15 -16.96 7.96
N GLY A 884 8.82 -17.30 9.07
CA GLY A 884 10.29 -17.29 9.17
C GLY A 884 10.86 -16.08 9.92
N TRP A 885 11.88 -15.42 9.38
CA TRP A 885 12.55 -14.28 10.02
C TRP A 885 11.70 -13.01 10.00
N ILE A 886 11.44 -12.43 11.18
CA ILE A 886 10.73 -11.16 11.36
C ILE A 886 11.69 -10.12 11.92
N GLY A 887 11.88 -9.00 11.21
CA GLY A 887 12.68 -7.86 11.69
C GLY A 887 13.21 -6.94 10.58
N ASP A 888 14.06 -6.00 10.96
CA ASP A 888 14.67 -5.01 10.07
C ASP A 888 16.10 -5.38 9.62
N LEU A 889 16.69 -6.44 10.18
CA LEU A 889 17.95 -7.04 9.71
C LEU A 889 17.70 -8.08 8.60
N GLN A 890 18.20 -7.82 7.40
CA GLN A 890 17.98 -8.67 6.21
C GLN A 890 19.28 -9.23 5.60
N THR A 891 20.42 -8.58 5.87
CA THR A 891 21.75 -8.92 5.35
C THR A 891 22.78 -8.95 6.48
N MET A 892 23.84 -9.76 6.30
CA MET A 892 25.04 -9.73 7.12
C MET A 892 26.23 -9.25 6.31
N GLU A 893 27.05 -8.35 6.86
CA GLU A 893 28.00 -7.52 6.12
C GLU A 893 29.39 -7.49 6.77
N PRO A 894 30.47 -7.41 5.97
CA PRO A 894 31.83 -7.17 6.48
C PRO A 894 31.93 -5.92 7.35
N GLY A 895 32.75 -5.99 8.41
CA GLY A 895 32.98 -4.85 9.32
C GLY A 895 31.90 -4.66 10.40
N VAL A 896 30.78 -5.37 10.31
CA VAL A 896 29.65 -5.28 11.26
C VAL A 896 29.70 -6.40 12.29
N GLY A 897 29.52 -6.06 13.57
CA GLY A 897 29.45 -7.03 14.66
C GLY A 897 28.04 -7.51 14.97
N TYR A 898 27.88 -8.81 15.23
CA TYR A 898 26.59 -9.45 15.50
C TYR A 898 26.54 -10.12 16.87
N ILE A 899 25.33 -10.20 17.43
CA ILE A 899 24.99 -11.00 18.60
C ILE A 899 23.85 -11.94 18.22
N LEU A 900 24.06 -13.23 18.41
CA LEU A 900 23.09 -14.30 18.16
C LEU A 900 22.62 -14.90 19.49
N TYR A 901 21.31 -15.02 19.68
CA TYR A 901 20.70 -15.65 20.84
C TYR A 901 20.20 -17.04 20.47
N TRP A 902 20.77 -18.08 21.07
CA TRP A 902 20.37 -19.47 20.90
C TRP A 902 19.35 -19.89 21.97
N PRO A 903 18.10 -20.23 21.59
CA PRO A 903 17.01 -20.42 22.56
C PRO A 903 16.93 -21.83 23.17
N ASN A 904 17.61 -22.82 22.58
CA ASN A 904 17.47 -24.22 22.98
C ASN A 904 18.62 -24.68 23.89
N GLU A 905 18.29 -25.51 24.89
CA GLU A 905 19.29 -26.18 25.74
C GLU A 905 20.19 -27.08 24.88
N ILE A 906 21.51 -26.97 25.06
CA ILE A 906 22.52 -27.78 24.38
C ILE A 906 22.78 -29.00 25.27
N PRO A 907 22.53 -30.24 24.78
CA PRO A 907 22.69 -31.45 25.59
C PRO A 907 24.09 -31.58 26.21
N GLU A 908 24.15 -32.01 27.47
CA GLU A 908 25.40 -32.13 28.25
C GLU A 908 26.45 -32.99 27.53
N GLY A 909 27.55 -32.36 27.08
CA GLY A 909 28.66 -33.00 26.38
C GLY A 909 28.65 -32.87 24.85
N GLU A 910 27.63 -32.23 24.28
CA GLU A 910 27.59 -31.83 22.87
C GLU A 910 28.12 -30.39 22.68
N ILE A 911 28.70 -30.10 21.52
CA ILE A 911 29.18 -28.77 21.14
C ILE A 911 28.41 -28.36 19.90
N LEU A 912 27.68 -27.26 19.97
CA LEU A 912 27.05 -26.64 18.81
C LEU A 912 28.07 -25.71 18.16
N TYR A 913 28.33 -25.90 16.87
CA TYR A 913 29.14 -24.99 16.08
C TYR A 913 28.45 -24.74 14.74
N PHE A 914 28.72 -23.58 14.14
CA PHE A 914 28.30 -23.30 12.78
C PHE A 914 29.43 -22.67 11.98
N THR A 915 29.36 -22.84 10.67
CA THR A 915 30.37 -22.35 9.74
C THR A 915 29.67 -21.54 8.66
N TYR A 916 30.12 -20.31 8.43
CA TYR A 916 29.64 -19.54 7.29
C TYR A 916 29.98 -20.28 5.98
N PRO A 917 29.14 -20.16 4.94
CA PRO A 917 29.45 -20.73 3.63
C PRO A 917 30.83 -20.25 3.13
N PRO A 918 31.52 -21.03 2.28
CA PRO A 918 32.78 -20.58 1.70
C PRO A 918 32.59 -19.23 1.01
N ASN A 919 33.60 -18.35 1.11
CA ASN A 919 33.61 -17.14 0.30
C ASN A 919 33.35 -17.53 -1.17
N PRO A 920 32.37 -16.92 -1.85
CA PRO A 920 32.10 -17.24 -3.26
C PRO A 920 33.40 -17.06 -4.06
N CYS A 921 33.60 -17.91 -5.09
CA CYS A 921 34.82 -17.92 -5.90
C CYS A 921 35.19 -16.50 -6.32
N TYR A 922 36.48 -16.16 -6.21
CA TYR A 922 36.97 -14.82 -6.51
C TYR A 922 36.66 -14.50 -7.98
N SER A 923 35.64 -13.67 -8.18
CA SER A 923 35.06 -13.28 -9.47
C SER A 923 35.14 -11.75 -9.59
N GLY A 924 36.34 -11.20 -9.37
CA GLY A 924 36.59 -9.75 -9.47
C GLY A 924 35.62 -8.85 -8.67
N PRO A 925 35.64 -7.53 -8.94
CA PRO A 925 34.72 -6.56 -8.37
C PRO A 925 33.53 -6.39 -9.33
N GLU A 926 32.31 -6.72 -8.89
CA GLU A 926 31.08 -6.37 -9.62
C GLU A 926 30.81 -4.87 -9.49
N GLU A 927 30.53 -4.21 -10.63
CA GLU A 927 30.04 -2.82 -10.66
C GLU A 927 28.69 -2.74 -9.94
N GLU A 928 28.62 -1.89 -8.91
CA GLU A 928 27.40 -1.59 -8.17
C GLU A 928 26.26 -1.14 -9.11
N GLU A 929 25.17 -1.90 -9.16
CA GLU A 929 23.95 -1.52 -9.86
C GLU A 929 23.37 -0.23 -9.25
N ARG A 930 23.28 0.80 -10.10
CA ARG A 930 22.57 2.04 -9.82
C ARG A 930 21.08 1.79 -9.66
N ILE A 931 20.58 1.84 -8.43
CA ILE A 931 19.15 1.96 -8.16
C ILE A 931 18.69 3.40 -8.41
N PHE A 932 17.65 3.57 -9.22
CA PHE A 932 17.02 4.86 -9.52
C PHE A 932 16.32 5.44 -8.28
N ALA A 933 16.73 6.65 -7.87
CA ALA A 933 16.12 7.41 -6.80
C ALA A 933 14.68 7.84 -7.16
N GLN A 934 13.70 7.40 -6.37
CA GLN A 934 12.38 8.04 -6.32
C GLN A 934 12.46 9.29 -5.44
N GLN A 935 11.78 10.36 -5.87
CA GLN A 935 11.75 11.67 -5.22
C GLN A 935 11.05 11.57 -3.85
N PRO A 936 11.60 12.19 -2.78
CA PRO A 936 11.03 12.04 -1.44
C PRO A 936 9.75 12.87 -1.29
N VAL A 937 8.69 12.19 -0.84
CA VAL A 937 7.57 12.81 -0.13
C VAL A 937 8.14 13.44 1.15
N SER A 938 7.68 14.62 1.55
CA SER A 938 8.17 15.33 2.73
C SER A 938 7.80 14.59 4.02
N THR A 939 8.63 13.64 4.43
CA THR A 939 8.57 12.96 5.72
C THR A 939 9.40 13.72 6.76
N PRO A 940 9.08 13.60 8.06
CA PRO A 940 9.94 14.14 9.10
C PRO A 940 11.31 13.45 9.04
N ILE A 941 12.38 14.22 9.16
CA ILE A 941 13.74 13.67 9.27
C ILE A 941 13.89 13.11 10.69
N TRP A 942 13.50 11.86 10.89
CA TRP A 942 13.78 11.10 12.10
C TRP A 942 15.01 10.24 11.84
N GLU A 943 16.08 10.47 12.61
CA GLU A 943 17.31 9.70 12.53
C GLU A 943 17.54 8.98 13.85
N VAL A 944 17.62 7.64 13.79
CA VAL A 944 17.89 6.81 14.96
C VAL A 944 19.26 7.14 15.51
N MET A 945 19.35 7.36 16.83
CA MET A 945 20.60 7.75 17.48
C MET A 945 21.75 6.78 17.17
N PRO A 946 22.85 7.26 16.59
CA PRO A 946 24.03 6.45 16.36
C PRO A 946 24.82 6.24 17.67
N GLY A 947 25.67 5.22 17.72
CA GLY A 947 26.71 5.11 18.74
C GLY A 947 26.24 4.57 20.11
N THR A 948 25.02 4.08 20.19
CA THR A 948 24.40 3.58 21.42
C THR A 948 24.99 2.25 21.90
N ARG A 949 24.94 2.02 23.21
CA ARG A 949 25.58 0.85 23.86
C ARG A 949 24.71 -0.41 23.82
N PHE A 950 23.40 -0.26 23.91
CA PHE A 950 22.42 -1.34 24.09
C PHE A 950 21.26 -1.20 23.12
N ASN A 951 20.51 -2.28 22.95
CA ASN A 951 19.23 -2.26 22.26
C ASN A 951 18.21 -3.21 22.92
N MET A 952 16.95 -3.03 22.55
CA MET A 952 15.83 -3.91 22.87
C MET A 952 14.96 -4.11 21.63
N ILE A 953 14.18 -5.18 21.61
CA ILE A 953 13.27 -5.52 20.52
C ILE A 953 11.84 -5.41 21.04
N MET A 954 10.96 -4.88 20.21
CA MET A 954 9.54 -4.79 20.52
C MET A 954 8.69 -5.13 19.31
N LEU A 955 7.76 -6.06 19.50
CA LEU A 955 6.63 -6.27 18.61
C LEU A 955 5.40 -5.65 19.27
N ALA A 956 4.82 -4.65 18.63
CA ALA A 956 3.71 -3.88 19.18
C ALA A 956 2.52 -3.80 18.22
N GLU A 957 1.34 -3.63 18.81
CA GLU A 957 0.14 -3.17 18.11
C GLU A 957 -0.26 -1.80 18.69
N ILE A 958 -0.65 -0.88 17.82
CA ILE A 958 -1.20 0.41 18.24
C ILE A 958 -2.70 0.38 17.95
N LEU A 959 -3.48 0.62 19.00
CA LEU A 959 -4.93 0.67 18.91
C LEU A 959 -5.42 2.13 18.88
N ASP A 960 -6.49 2.37 18.13
CA ASP A 960 -7.22 3.63 18.13
C ASP A 960 -7.94 3.87 19.48
N ASN A 961 -8.62 5.02 19.61
CA ASN A 961 -9.39 5.36 20.81
C ASN A 961 -10.58 4.41 21.08
N ALA A 962 -11.09 3.71 20.05
CA ALA A 962 -12.15 2.72 20.15
C ALA A 962 -11.61 1.31 20.53
N GLY A 963 -10.30 1.09 20.42
CA GLY A 963 -9.63 -0.18 20.71
C GLY A 963 -9.46 -1.09 19.49
N ASN A 964 -9.59 -0.58 18.27
CA ASN A 964 -9.29 -1.31 17.03
C ASN A 964 -7.83 -1.12 16.62
N ALA A 965 -7.23 -2.09 15.94
CA ALA A 965 -5.89 -1.96 15.38
C ALA A 965 -5.83 -0.80 14.37
N LEU A 966 -4.80 0.02 14.48
CA LEU A 966 -4.58 1.18 13.61
C LEU A 966 -3.98 0.71 12.27
N ASP A 967 -4.51 1.22 11.16
CA ASP A 967 -3.84 1.09 9.86
C ASP A 967 -2.62 2.01 9.81
N TYR A 968 -1.44 1.43 9.58
CA TYR A 968 -0.16 2.15 9.57
C TYR A 968 0.16 2.82 8.23
N SER A 969 -0.63 2.61 7.17
CA SER A 969 -0.37 3.09 5.80
C SER A 969 -0.10 4.60 5.70
N ASN A 970 -0.71 5.39 6.60
CA ASN A 970 -0.62 6.85 6.63
C ASN A 970 0.32 7.41 7.72
N TYR A 971 1.09 6.56 8.42
CA TYR A 971 1.91 6.99 9.55
C TYR A 971 3.38 6.60 9.40
N THR A 972 4.29 7.53 9.71
CA THR A 972 5.66 7.18 10.12
C THR A 972 5.68 7.04 11.63
N ILE A 973 6.13 5.90 12.15
CA ILE A 973 6.04 5.59 13.59
C ILE A 973 7.44 5.42 14.15
N GLY A 974 7.73 6.11 15.25
CA GLY A 974 9.05 6.07 15.88
C GLY A 974 8.97 6.05 17.39
N VAL A 975 10.04 5.56 18.02
CA VAL A 975 10.21 5.53 19.47
C VAL A 975 11.20 6.62 19.85
N PHE A 976 10.87 7.42 20.87
CA PHE A 976 11.68 8.56 21.27
C PHE A 976 11.89 8.59 22.77
N ASP A 977 13.02 9.13 23.22
CA ASP A 977 13.20 9.45 24.64
C ASP A 977 12.51 10.77 25.05
N THR A 978 12.64 11.11 26.33
CA THR A 978 12.13 12.35 26.92
C THR A 978 12.80 13.62 26.38
N ASP A 979 14.01 13.52 25.85
CA ASP A 979 14.78 14.63 25.29
C ASP A 979 14.46 14.86 23.80
N GLY A 980 13.66 13.98 23.20
CA GLY A 980 13.21 14.08 21.82
C GLY A 980 14.08 13.34 20.81
N ASN A 981 15.06 12.54 21.25
CA ASN A 981 15.92 11.80 20.36
C ASN A 981 15.24 10.51 19.87
N CYS A 982 15.33 10.24 18.57
CA CYS A 982 14.75 9.04 17.97
C CYS A 982 15.58 7.79 18.32
N ARG A 983 14.93 6.79 18.88
CA ARG A 983 15.52 5.53 19.34
C ARG A 983 15.18 4.35 18.42
N SER A 984 14.14 4.46 17.61
CA SER A 984 13.77 3.47 16.60
C SER A 984 12.75 4.07 15.63
N ILE A 985 12.69 3.51 14.42
CA ILE A 985 11.61 3.74 13.47
C ILE A 985 10.97 2.38 13.19
N GLY A 986 9.67 2.28 13.35
CA GLY A 986 8.93 1.04 13.27
C GLY A 986 8.80 0.53 11.84
N LYS A 987 8.96 -0.78 11.68
CA LYS A 987 8.70 -1.48 10.42
C LYS A 987 7.40 -2.28 10.55
N SER A 988 6.46 -2.09 9.63
CA SER A 988 5.20 -2.83 9.64
C SER A 988 5.39 -4.27 9.16
N TYR A 989 4.71 -5.20 9.82
CA TYR A 989 4.61 -6.61 9.46
C TYR A 989 3.19 -7.08 9.73
N ASN A 990 2.39 -7.25 8.69
CA ASN A 990 0.92 -7.40 8.80
C ASN A 990 0.34 -6.27 9.68
N ASP A 991 -0.44 -6.61 10.70
CA ASP A 991 -1.07 -5.65 11.63
C ASP A 991 -0.15 -5.24 12.81
N LEU A 992 1.12 -5.66 12.81
CA LEU A 992 2.09 -5.41 13.89
C LEU A 992 3.22 -4.48 13.45
N LEU A 993 3.87 -3.84 14.44
CA LEU A 993 5.07 -3.02 14.27
C LEU A 993 6.25 -3.68 14.97
N TYR A 994 7.35 -3.81 14.25
CA TYR A 994 8.63 -4.28 14.77
C TYR A 994 9.57 -3.09 15.00
N PHE A 995 10.16 -3.01 16.20
CA PHE A 995 11.13 -1.98 16.57
C PHE A 995 12.42 -2.62 17.10
N THR A 996 13.55 -2.21 16.53
CA THR A 996 14.86 -2.31 17.19
C THR A 996 15.18 -0.98 17.85
N ILE A 997 15.02 -0.92 19.16
CA ILE A 997 15.13 0.32 19.94
C ILE A 997 16.51 0.41 20.54
N VAL A 998 17.20 1.52 20.33
CA VAL A 998 18.57 1.75 20.81
C VAL A 998 18.63 2.64 22.05
N GLY A 999 19.59 2.41 22.94
CA GLY A 999 19.73 3.14 24.21
C GLY A 999 21.09 3.00 24.89
N ASN A 1000 21.34 3.80 25.92
CA ASN A 1000 22.62 3.83 26.65
C ASN A 1000 22.47 3.41 28.12
N ASP A 1001 21.34 3.67 28.74
CA ASP A 1001 21.04 3.37 30.13
C ASP A 1001 19.74 2.57 30.29
N ILE A 1002 19.65 1.77 31.35
CA ILE A 1002 18.45 1.02 31.71
C ILE A 1002 17.42 1.93 32.40
N ASN A 1003 16.13 1.66 32.19
CA ASN A 1003 15.00 2.42 32.72
C ASN A 1003 14.88 3.86 32.18
N GLU A 1004 15.43 4.13 30.99
CA GLU A 1004 15.09 5.35 30.24
C GLU A 1004 13.60 5.28 29.82
N GLU A 1005 12.87 6.37 29.98
CA GLU A 1005 11.46 6.44 29.57
C GLU A 1005 11.35 6.75 28.07
N LEU A 1006 10.62 5.90 27.36
CA LEU A 1006 10.44 5.95 25.92
C LEU A 1006 8.98 6.19 25.56
N GLN A 1007 8.75 6.94 24.48
CA GLN A 1007 7.43 7.31 23.99
C GLN A 1007 7.31 6.99 22.50
N ILE A 1008 6.25 6.29 22.12
CA ILE A 1008 5.92 6.06 20.72
C ILE A 1008 5.24 7.31 20.16
N ARG A 1009 5.73 7.77 19.01
CA ARG A 1009 5.22 8.92 18.26
C ARG A 1009 4.82 8.46 16.86
N LEU A 1010 3.69 8.95 16.38
CA LEU A 1010 3.20 8.72 15.04
C LEU A 1010 3.18 10.07 14.33
N TYR A 1011 3.84 10.17 13.20
CA TYR A 1011 3.70 11.30 12.29
C TYR A 1011 2.65 10.94 11.26
N ASP A 1012 1.56 11.69 11.26
CA ASP A 1012 0.46 11.53 10.32
C ASP A 1012 0.79 12.26 9.01
N HIS A 1013 0.89 11.52 7.91
CA HIS A 1013 1.23 12.09 6.61
C HIS A 1013 0.11 12.97 6.03
N ILE A 1014 -1.14 12.84 6.51
CA ILE A 1014 -2.30 13.61 6.04
C ILE A 1014 -2.41 14.93 6.81
N THR A 1015 -2.38 14.87 8.14
CA THR A 1015 -2.53 16.06 9.00
C THR A 1015 -1.21 16.80 9.23
N GLN A 1016 -0.07 16.16 8.96
CA GLN A 1016 1.29 16.63 9.26
C GLN A 1016 1.56 16.86 10.75
N GLU A 1017 0.77 16.23 11.63
CA GLU A 1017 0.90 16.34 13.08
C GLU A 1017 1.62 15.13 13.69
N ILE A 1018 2.23 15.34 14.89
CA ILE A 1018 2.81 14.27 15.70
C ILE A 1018 1.81 13.88 16.79
N ILE A 1019 1.40 12.62 16.78
CA ILE A 1019 0.49 11.98 17.74
C ILE A 1019 1.30 11.11 18.70
N TYR A 1020 0.90 11.05 19.97
CA TYR A 1020 1.61 10.31 21.02
C TYR A 1020 0.77 9.13 21.52
N THR A 1021 1.40 8.09 22.06
CA THR A 1021 0.70 7.00 22.76
C THR A 1021 0.48 7.28 24.25
N ASN A 1022 -0.52 6.61 24.85
CA ASN A 1022 -0.96 6.79 26.24
C ASN A 1022 0.05 6.33 27.30
N TYR A 1023 0.90 5.37 26.93
CA TYR A 1023 1.88 4.79 27.84
C TYR A 1023 3.29 5.03 27.31
N SER A 1024 4.17 5.34 28.25
CA SER A 1024 5.61 5.25 28.05
C SER A 1024 6.09 3.84 28.40
N ILE A 1025 7.18 3.45 27.75
CA ILE A 1025 7.83 2.15 27.91
C ILE A 1025 9.19 2.41 28.53
N LEU A 1026 9.64 1.54 29.43
CA LEU A 1026 11.00 1.65 29.96
C LEU A 1026 11.96 0.87 29.06
N PHE A 1027 13.09 1.50 28.72
CA PHE A 1027 14.16 0.84 28.02
C PHE A 1027 14.76 -0.25 28.91
N GLU A 1028 14.72 -1.49 28.44
CA GLU A 1028 15.31 -2.66 29.10
C GLU A 1028 16.42 -3.23 28.24
N ILE A 1029 17.60 -3.43 28.82
CA ILE A 1029 18.77 -3.92 28.08
C ILE A 1029 18.50 -5.33 27.56
N ASP A 1030 18.66 -5.52 26.25
CA ASP A 1030 18.55 -6.81 25.56
C ASP A 1030 17.18 -7.50 25.70
N ALA A 1031 16.13 -6.76 26.09
CA ALA A 1031 14.78 -7.30 26.23
C ALA A 1031 14.10 -7.54 24.88
N VAL A 1032 13.23 -8.55 24.84
CA VAL A 1032 12.27 -8.78 23.76
C VAL A 1032 10.88 -8.61 24.35
N ILE A 1033 10.15 -7.60 23.88
CA ILE A 1033 8.81 -7.27 24.37
C ILE A 1033 7.78 -7.62 23.30
N GLY A 1034 6.83 -8.47 23.65
CA GLY A 1034 5.76 -8.92 22.75
C GLY A 1034 6.19 -10.04 21.80
N SER A 1035 5.20 -10.67 21.18
CA SER A 1035 5.34 -11.70 20.15
C SER A 1035 4.20 -11.58 19.13
N PRO A 1036 4.25 -12.26 17.97
CA PRO A 1036 3.13 -12.27 17.04
C PRO A 1036 1.81 -12.77 17.67
N ALA A 1037 1.89 -13.67 18.66
CA ALA A 1037 0.72 -14.20 19.36
C ALA A 1037 0.24 -13.31 20.54
N GLU A 1038 1.15 -12.57 21.16
CA GLU A 1038 0.89 -11.67 22.29
C GLU A 1038 1.70 -10.37 22.11
N PRO A 1039 1.27 -9.43 21.24
CA PRO A 1039 1.99 -8.21 20.98
C PRO A 1039 1.90 -7.22 22.17
N TYR A 1040 2.83 -6.27 22.22
CA TYR A 1040 2.71 -5.14 23.14
C TYR A 1040 1.62 -4.18 22.65
N SER A 1041 0.47 -4.14 23.32
CA SER A 1041 -0.64 -3.26 22.94
C SER A 1041 -0.56 -1.90 23.62
N THR A 1042 -0.58 -0.82 22.83
CA THR A 1042 -0.74 0.56 23.33
C THR A 1042 -1.83 1.31 22.57
N ARG A 1043 -2.27 2.46 23.09
CA ARG A 1043 -3.36 3.26 22.51
C ARG A 1043 -2.90 4.66 22.19
N LEU A 1044 -3.49 5.28 21.17
CA LEU A 1044 -3.32 6.72 20.91
C LEU A 1044 -3.75 7.55 22.14
N ASN A 1045 -2.93 8.52 22.51
CA ASN A 1045 -3.28 9.52 23.51
C ASN A 1045 -4.03 10.63 22.79
N ALA A 1046 -5.32 10.80 23.10
CA ALA A 1046 -6.01 12.00 22.68
C ALA A 1046 -5.29 13.21 23.31
N PRO A 1047 -5.15 14.35 22.62
CA PRO A 1047 -4.61 15.55 23.24
C PRO A 1047 -5.53 15.94 24.40
N GLU A 1048 -5.14 15.63 25.63
CA GLU A 1048 -5.76 16.23 26.79
C GLU A 1048 -5.53 17.73 26.70
N ASN A 1049 -6.62 18.50 26.67
CA ASN A 1049 -6.65 19.92 27.01
C ASN A 1049 -6.17 20.11 28.47
N ASN A 1050 -4.86 19.95 28.72
CA ASN A 1050 -4.24 20.40 29.96
C ASN A 1050 -4.01 21.90 29.87
N ILE A 1051 -5.12 22.66 29.92
CA ILE A 1051 -5.07 24.10 30.20
C ILE A 1051 -4.32 24.25 31.53
N PRO A 1052 -3.14 24.89 31.55
CA PRO A 1052 -2.35 25.01 32.77
C PRO A 1052 -3.16 25.77 33.82
N ASN A 1053 -3.44 25.20 34.99
CA ASN A 1053 -4.22 25.88 36.04
C ASN A 1053 -3.53 27.14 36.62
N LEU A 1054 -2.27 27.42 36.23
CA LEU A 1054 -1.44 28.49 36.75
C LEU A 1054 -0.75 29.25 35.62
N PHE A 1055 -0.73 30.58 35.76
CA PHE A 1055 0.12 31.47 34.99
C PHE A 1055 1.57 31.29 35.43
N GLY A 1056 2.48 31.05 34.49
CA GLY A 1056 3.87 30.77 34.82
C GLY A 1056 4.84 31.16 33.71
N LEU A 1057 5.98 31.71 34.10
CA LEU A 1057 7.10 31.99 33.22
C LEU A 1057 8.31 31.16 33.67
N GLU A 1058 8.72 30.24 32.82
CA GLU A 1058 9.83 29.31 33.09
C GLU A 1058 11.19 29.97 32.85
N GLN A 1059 12.23 29.32 33.35
CA GLN A 1059 13.60 29.74 33.12
C GLN A 1059 14.03 29.35 31.70
N ASN A 1060 14.47 30.34 30.92
CA ASN A 1060 14.96 30.13 29.57
C ASN A 1060 16.07 29.07 29.48
N HIS A 1061 16.08 28.29 28.39
CA HIS A 1061 17.06 27.26 28.13
C HIS A 1061 17.61 27.38 26.70
N PRO A 1062 18.93 27.33 26.47
CA PRO A 1062 20.00 27.31 27.48
C PRO A 1062 20.09 28.62 28.30
N ASN A 1063 20.72 28.59 29.49
CA ASN A 1063 21.07 29.80 30.27
C ASN A 1063 22.32 29.53 31.14
N PRO A 1064 23.52 30.05 30.80
CA PRO A 1064 23.76 31.10 29.81
C PRO A 1064 23.54 30.66 28.36
N PHE A 1065 23.28 31.59 27.45
CA PHE A 1065 22.99 31.31 26.03
C PHE A 1065 23.81 32.17 25.05
N ASN A 1066 23.98 31.68 23.82
CA ASN A 1066 24.73 32.36 22.74
C ASN A 1066 24.25 31.95 21.32
N PRO A 1067 23.71 32.87 20.50
CA PRO A 1067 22.97 34.07 20.87
C PRO A 1067 21.46 33.80 21.08
N SER A 1068 20.97 32.57 20.90
CA SER A 1068 19.53 32.23 21.02
C SER A 1068 19.19 31.38 22.24
N THR A 1069 17.97 31.51 22.73
CA THR A 1069 17.42 30.73 23.85
C THR A 1069 15.91 30.58 23.72
N PHE A 1070 15.34 29.52 24.28
CA PHE A 1070 13.90 29.30 24.34
C PHE A 1070 13.35 29.75 25.69
N ILE A 1071 12.22 30.47 25.67
CA ILE A 1071 11.46 30.91 26.84
C ILE A 1071 10.10 30.21 26.81
N ASN A 1072 9.82 29.40 27.84
CA ASN A 1072 8.54 28.72 27.99
C ASN A 1072 7.64 29.50 28.96
N TYR A 1073 6.35 29.59 28.66
CA TYR A 1073 5.35 30.15 29.56
C TYR A 1073 3.99 29.49 29.44
N THR A 1074 3.18 29.62 30.48
CA THR A 1074 1.84 29.03 30.59
C THR A 1074 0.78 30.09 30.86
N LEU A 1075 -0.36 29.96 30.19
CA LEU A 1075 -1.54 30.80 30.36
C LEU A 1075 -2.73 29.97 30.86
N PRO A 1076 -3.35 30.33 31.99
CA PRO A 1076 -4.48 29.60 32.54
C PRO A 1076 -5.84 29.99 31.94
N ALA A 1077 -5.88 31.10 31.20
CA ALA A 1077 -7.07 31.61 30.53
C ALA A 1077 -6.65 32.42 29.30
N ASP A 1078 -7.54 32.51 28.32
CA ASP A 1078 -7.34 33.29 27.11
C ASP A 1078 -7.17 34.78 27.44
N GLY A 1079 -6.27 35.46 26.73
CA GLY A 1079 -6.07 36.90 26.94
C GLY A 1079 -4.94 37.50 26.10
N GLU A 1080 -4.87 38.83 26.10
CA GLU A 1080 -3.75 39.57 25.51
C GLU A 1080 -2.47 39.30 26.30
N VAL A 1081 -1.42 38.85 25.60
CA VAL A 1081 -0.14 38.49 26.20
C VAL A 1081 0.98 39.33 25.62
N THR A 1082 1.77 39.90 26.53
CA THR A 1082 2.97 40.67 26.17
C THR A 1082 4.20 40.04 26.82
N LEU A 1083 5.22 39.72 26.03
CA LEU A 1083 6.52 39.26 26.49
C LEU A 1083 7.61 40.23 26.03
N GLU A 1084 8.29 40.82 27.00
CA GLU A 1084 9.17 41.95 26.82
C GLU A 1084 10.56 41.71 27.43
N ILE A 1085 11.61 42.10 26.72
CA ILE A 1085 13.01 41.97 27.13
C ILE A 1085 13.57 43.32 27.59
N TYR A 1086 14.22 43.34 28.75
CA TYR A 1086 14.80 44.51 29.39
C TYR A 1086 16.30 44.33 29.67
N ASN A 1087 17.07 45.41 29.58
CA ASN A 1087 18.47 45.41 30.01
C ASN A 1087 18.61 45.67 31.53
N MET A 1088 19.84 45.57 32.06
CA MET A 1088 20.12 45.84 33.49
C MET A 1088 19.77 47.26 33.98
N LYS A 1089 19.56 48.24 33.08
CA LYS A 1089 19.12 49.60 33.42
C LYS A 1089 17.59 49.73 33.46
N GLY A 1090 16.86 48.64 33.20
CA GLY A 1090 15.40 48.61 33.12
C GLY A 1090 14.85 49.22 31.82
N GLN A 1091 15.67 49.36 30.78
CA GLN A 1091 15.21 49.84 29.48
C GLN A 1091 14.65 48.66 28.68
N LEU A 1092 13.45 48.81 28.12
CA LEU A 1092 12.88 47.86 27.15
C LEU A 1092 13.76 47.83 25.91
N ILE A 1093 14.23 46.64 25.55
CA ILE A 1093 15.11 46.38 24.42
C ILE A 1093 14.32 45.79 23.26
N GLN A 1094 13.37 44.90 23.53
CA GLN A 1094 12.57 44.24 22.51
C GLN A 1094 11.26 43.71 23.09
N THR A 1095 10.18 43.77 22.33
CA THR A 1095 8.94 43.04 22.61
C THR A 1095 8.90 41.85 21.66
N ILE A 1096 8.85 40.63 22.19
CA ILE A 1096 8.90 39.38 21.41
C ILE A 1096 7.54 38.73 21.23
N VAL A 1097 6.57 39.05 22.09
CA VAL A 1097 5.15 38.66 21.93
C VAL A 1097 4.29 39.85 22.32
N ASN A 1098 3.25 40.16 21.53
CA ASN A 1098 2.23 41.16 21.85
C ASN A 1098 0.95 40.88 21.06
N GLU A 1099 0.22 39.86 21.47
CA GLU A 1099 -0.98 39.38 20.77
C GLU A 1099 -1.92 38.61 21.71
N PHE A 1100 -3.15 38.40 21.27
CA PHE A 1100 -4.11 37.55 21.95
C PHE A 1100 -3.69 36.08 21.84
N LYS A 1101 -3.62 35.37 22.98
CA LYS A 1101 -3.31 33.94 23.06
C LYS A 1101 -4.38 33.22 23.87
N ASN A 1102 -4.73 32.00 23.44
CA ASN A 1102 -5.61 31.12 24.19
C ASN A 1102 -4.90 30.53 25.42
N ALA A 1103 -5.64 29.95 26.35
CA ALA A 1103 -5.09 29.24 27.50
C ALA A 1103 -4.28 28.03 27.02
N GLY A 1104 -3.05 27.88 27.51
CA GLY A 1104 -2.13 26.88 26.97
C GLY A 1104 -0.67 27.11 27.38
N ARG A 1105 0.21 26.21 26.92
CA ARG A 1105 1.66 26.33 27.08
C ARG A 1105 2.28 26.83 25.78
N TYR A 1106 3.27 27.71 25.89
CA TYR A 1106 3.90 28.36 24.75
C TYR A 1106 5.42 28.36 24.92
N THR A 1107 6.13 28.13 23.82
CA THR A 1107 7.58 28.25 23.72
C THR A 1107 7.92 29.30 22.66
N ILE A 1108 8.75 30.27 23.03
CA ILE A 1108 9.21 31.31 22.11
C ILE A 1108 10.75 31.31 22.07
N GLU A 1109 11.32 31.37 20.88
CA GLU A 1109 12.76 31.58 20.72
C GLU A 1109 13.07 33.09 20.78
N TRP A 1110 14.06 33.46 21.59
CA TRP A 1110 14.64 34.79 21.57
C TRP A 1110 16.06 34.74 21.03
N ASN A 1111 16.27 35.33 19.86
CA ASN A 1111 17.59 35.54 19.26
C ASN A 1111 18.15 36.91 19.65
N ALA A 1112 19.20 36.91 20.47
CA ALA A 1112 19.85 38.11 20.99
C ALA A 1112 21.11 38.52 20.22
N ALA A 1113 21.31 38.06 18.98
CA ALA A 1113 22.54 38.26 18.21
C ALA A 1113 22.95 39.73 18.05
N GLU A 1114 21.99 40.66 18.06
CA GLU A 1114 22.24 42.11 17.95
C GLU A 1114 22.61 42.78 19.29
N PHE A 1115 22.48 42.07 20.41
CA PHE A 1115 22.76 42.59 21.75
C PHE A 1115 24.14 42.12 22.27
N GLY A 1116 24.67 42.81 23.29
CA GLY A 1116 25.98 42.49 23.88
C GLY A 1116 25.88 41.45 25.01
N SER A 1117 26.96 40.72 25.31
CA SER A 1117 27.01 39.82 26.47
C SER A 1117 26.61 40.54 27.75
N GLY A 1118 25.73 39.95 28.55
CA GLY A 1118 25.20 40.59 29.76
C GLY A 1118 23.95 39.92 30.30
N ILE A 1119 23.47 40.45 31.43
CA ILE A 1119 22.24 40.01 32.07
C ILE A 1119 21.06 40.79 31.46
N TYR A 1120 20.04 40.04 31.04
CA TYR A 1120 18.77 40.56 30.57
C TYR A 1120 17.64 40.02 31.43
N PHE A 1121 16.50 40.70 31.40
CA PHE A 1121 15.28 40.27 32.08
C PHE A 1121 14.17 40.17 31.05
N TYR A 1122 13.40 39.08 31.09
CA TYR A 1122 12.19 38.96 30.30
C TYR A 1122 10.98 38.95 31.21
N LYS A 1123 9.97 39.70 30.82
CA LYS A 1123 8.74 39.94 31.58
C LYS A 1123 7.56 39.51 30.74
N LEU A 1124 6.77 38.58 31.28
CA LEU A 1124 5.50 38.16 30.72
C LEU A 1124 4.37 38.88 31.45
N SER A 1125 3.39 39.39 30.69
CA SER A 1125 2.17 40.00 31.22
C SER A 1125 0.95 39.47 30.47
N SER A 1126 -0.11 39.14 31.22
CA SER A 1126 -1.44 38.81 30.68
C SER A 1126 -2.50 39.30 31.65
N GLY A 1127 -3.33 40.27 31.22
CA GLY A 1127 -4.27 40.97 32.10
C GLY A 1127 -3.59 41.64 33.31
N GLU A 1128 -3.95 41.24 34.53
CA GLU A 1128 -3.33 41.71 35.78
C GLU A 1128 -2.12 40.87 36.24
N LEU A 1129 -1.85 39.74 35.58
CA LEU A 1129 -0.78 38.82 35.97
C LEU A 1129 0.54 39.22 35.31
N THR A 1130 1.64 39.14 36.06
CA THR A 1130 2.97 39.49 35.57
C THR A 1130 4.04 38.66 36.27
N GLU A 1131 4.93 38.04 35.48
CA GLU A 1131 6.13 37.37 35.98
C GLU A 1131 7.38 37.87 35.26
N VAL A 1132 8.52 37.88 35.97
CA VAL A 1132 9.82 38.33 35.45
C VAL A 1132 10.89 37.30 35.78
N ARG A 1133 11.72 36.96 34.79
CA ARG A 1133 12.89 36.08 34.95
C ARG A 1133 14.13 36.76 34.39
N LYS A 1134 15.30 36.30 34.85
CA LYS A 1134 16.61 36.78 34.40
C LYS A 1134 17.23 35.76 33.45
N CYS A 1135 17.96 36.21 32.45
CA CYS A 1135 18.79 35.38 31.57
C CYS A 1135 20.17 36.00 31.41
N LEU A 1136 21.16 35.18 31.08
CA LEU A 1136 22.56 35.58 30.88
C LEU A 1136 22.97 35.23 29.45
N MET A 1137 23.20 36.25 28.64
CA MET A 1137 23.74 36.09 27.30
C MET A 1137 25.27 36.17 27.35
N ILE A 1138 25.96 35.23 26.70
CA ILE A 1138 27.43 35.23 26.58
C ILE A 1138 27.79 35.10 25.10
N LYS A 1139 28.22 36.20 24.47
CA LYS A 1139 29.00 36.14 23.22
C LYS A 1139 30.43 35.72 23.48
#